data_AF-A0A836H4Q2-F1
#
_entry.id   AF-A0A836H4Q2-F1
#
_cell.length_a   1.000
_cell.length_b   1.000
_cell.length_c   1.000
_cell.angle_alpha   90.00
_cell.angle_beta   90.00
_cell.angle_gamma   90.00
#
_symmetry.space_group_name_H-M   'P 1'
#
loop_
_entity.id
_entity.type
_entity.pdbx_description
1 polymer ?
#
loop_
_entity_poly.entity_id
_entity_poly.type
_entity_poly.pdbx_seq_one_letter_code
_entity_poly.pdbx_strand_id
1 'polypeptide(L)'
;MADTEVDVILQNYFATIAEKDSDALKLFEDNKRLRHLVDKALTARKELEAQYCATQLLVASLQADLREKQQLIEAQGKAIALWRDGASELRSILGRSPGVDHGLIDVVEDVRRVSAELCGLRQGVQYAQWCCGEWQMYVLESLTASEAHERRVVERTAADLLQALSEAAAEISSVRMWAAAQEAATGSTIAHWEAWHATEQQERESATEKHVQALHQAELEARHHARRAEAAQQDAKEMAQRLAAQQHEERLAHEWRALESMALTGLVDLLVRRCTAAEGNWGDTVLEVRTVTHQLERTMEELSGLSRVHEEALVEQEQTRLRLSRLSKKVEQLKEQQSELEELQQCCSSQQEELQALRDKYITITDKERSLRYQLSTSAESAAAKLLSAEESRQAAERYTAVLEERLRATQEEVRVAQKDAAALRRQVEQHRSVDAVLQATQQQLRETEKHAFNFQEALDALKEEHWAQLQVERDRHAAELAALTEANEEALQIQAAQARARASEAEERMQRALDAAAREKEALQRELQSWTAEVDALKSELARGRQRAEAEKTAREVLEQQSRSEASVMRSMVERSFDDARLGPQVAQLQARLRSVQQRNHLLEEACRRSAGVIAQLREALHREQMTLRTLRLKDDSLSP
;
A
#
# COMPACT_ATOMS: atom_id res chain seq x y z
N MET A 1 -15.76 84.61 144.33
CA MET A 1 -16.84 85.08 143.44
C MET A 1 -16.39 85.10 141.98
N ALA A 2 -15.12 85.42 141.67
CA ALA A 2 -14.60 85.41 140.29
C ALA A 2 -14.27 84.01 139.74
N ASP A 3 -13.88 83.06 140.60
CA ASP A 3 -13.49 81.71 140.14
C ASP A 3 -14.67 80.89 139.59
N THR A 4 -15.88 81.11 140.11
CA THR A 4 -17.10 80.42 139.66
C THR A 4 -17.61 80.86 138.29
N GLU A 5 -17.38 82.12 137.87
CA GLU A 5 -17.80 82.60 136.55
C GLU A 5 -16.85 82.11 135.45
N VAL A 6 -15.55 82.05 135.75
CA VAL A 6 -14.54 81.51 134.82
C VAL A 6 -14.77 80.02 134.58
N ASP A 7 -15.10 79.26 135.63
CA ASP A 7 -15.44 77.84 135.50
C ASP A 7 -16.70 77.59 134.67
N VAL A 8 -17.75 78.42 134.81
CA VAL A 8 -18.98 78.31 134.00
C VAL A 8 -18.72 78.69 132.54
N ILE A 9 -17.92 79.72 132.28
CA ILE A 9 -17.53 80.11 130.92
C ILE A 9 -16.70 79.00 130.28
N LEU A 10 -15.71 78.45 130.98
CA LEU A 10 -14.91 77.32 130.49
C LEU A 10 -15.76 76.08 130.25
N GLN A 11 -16.70 75.74 131.14
CA GLN A 11 -17.66 74.66 130.92
C GLN A 11 -18.50 74.88 129.67
N ASN A 12 -19.01 76.09 129.43
CA ASN A 12 -19.77 76.42 128.22
C ASN A 12 -18.88 76.36 126.96
N TYR A 13 -17.62 76.81 127.04
CA TYR A 13 -16.67 76.68 125.93
C TYR A 13 -16.37 75.21 125.61
N PHE A 14 -16.08 74.37 126.62
CA PHE A 14 -15.84 72.94 126.41
C PHE A 14 -17.09 72.21 125.94
N ALA A 15 -18.28 72.59 126.40
CA ALA A 15 -19.55 72.04 125.90
C ALA A 15 -19.77 72.42 124.42
N THR A 16 -19.50 73.67 124.04
CA THR A 16 -19.60 74.12 122.65
C THR A 16 -18.55 73.44 121.77
N ILE A 17 -17.33 73.24 122.26
CA ILE A 17 -16.29 72.48 121.56
C ILE A 17 -16.73 71.02 121.38
N ALA A 18 -17.25 70.37 122.41
CA ALA A 18 -17.73 68.99 122.33
C ALA A 18 -18.94 68.84 121.36
N GLU A 19 -19.84 69.82 121.32
CA GLU A 19 -20.93 69.86 120.35
C GLU A 19 -20.41 70.04 118.92
N LYS A 20 -19.45 70.95 118.70
CA LYS A 20 -18.80 71.15 117.39
C LYS A 20 -17.99 69.95 116.95
N ASP A 21 -17.32 69.26 117.87
CA ASP A 21 -16.60 68.01 117.59
C ASP A 21 -17.57 66.87 117.25
N SER A 22 -18.71 66.78 117.94
CA SER A 22 -19.80 65.84 117.62
C SER A 22 -20.39 66.12 116.23
N ASP A 23 -20.63 67.38 115.89
CA ASP A 23 -21.10 67.79 114.56
C ASP A 23 -20.04 67.53 113.48
N ALA A 24 -18.76 67.78 113.77
CA ALA A 24 -17.66 67.48 112.86
C ALA A 24 -17.53 65.96 112.61
N LEU A 25 -17.73 65.13 113.64
CA LEU A 25 -17.76 63.67 113.51
C LEU A 25 -18.97 63.20 112.70
N LYS A 26 -20.17 63.74 112.93
CA LYS A 26 -21.36 63.45 112.11
C LYS A 26 -21.13 63.83 110.65
N LEU A 27 -20.59 65.02 110.39
CA LEU A 27 -20.25 65.46 109.03
C LEU A 27 -19.19 64.56 108.39
N PHE A 28 -18.20 64.08 109.16
CA PHE A 28 -17.21 63.14 108.66
C PHE A 28 -17.84 61.77 108.33
N GLU A 29 -18.72 61.25 109.18
CA GLU A 29 -19.48 60.03 108.94
C GLU A 29 -20.41 60.16 107.74
N ASP A 30 -21.11 61.29 107.60
CA ASP A 30 -21.97 61.58 106.45
C ASP A 30 -21.14 61.75 105.17
N ASN A 31 -19.98 62.42 105.22
CA ASN A 31 -19.07 62.50 104.08
C ASN A 31 -18.54 61.11 103.69
N LYS A 32 -18.23 60.25 104.67
CA LYS A 32 -17.82 58.86 104.44
C LYS A 32 -18.95 58.04 103.81
N ARG A 33 -20.19 58.20 104.28
CA ARG A 33 -21.39 57.56 103.71
C ARG A 33 -21.64 58.05 102.28
N LEU A 34 -21.57 59.36 102.03
CA LEU A 34 -21.75 59.95 100.70
C LEU A 34 -20.67 59.48 99.73
N ARG A 35 -19.40 59.44 100.13
CA ARG A 35 -18.32 58.85 99.30
C ARG A 35 -18.63 57.40 98.95
N HIS A 36 -19.04 56.60 99.93
CA HIS A 36 -19.37 55.20 99.68
C HIS A 36 -20.58 55.03 98.73
N LEU A 37 -21.60 55.89 98.83
CA LEU A 37 -22.74 55.90 97.90
C LEU A 37 -22.34 56.35 96.50
N VAL A 38 -21.47 57.36 96.38
CA VAL A 38 -20.93 57.82 95.09
C VAL A 38 -20.08 56.72 94.45
N ASP A 39 -19.21 56.07 95.21
CA ASP A 39 -18.40 54.96 94.72
C ASP A 39 -19.28 53.80 94.22
N LYS A 40 -20.33 53.43 94.98
CA LYS A 40 -21.32 52.42 94.56
C LYS A 40 -22.08 52.82 93.29
N ALA A 41 -22.48 54.08 93.17
CA ALA A 41 -23.16 54.57 91.98
C ALA A 41 -22.23 54.59 90.76
N LEU A 42 -20.96 54.93 90.95
CA LEU A 42 -19.94 54.89 89.90
C LEU A 42 -19.60 53.47 89.47
N THR A 43 -19.53 52.50 90.39
CA THR A 43 -19.33 51.08 90.03
C THR A 43 -20.54 50.54 89.28
N ALA A 44 -21.76 50.80 89.75
CA ALA A 44 -22.98 50.38 89.05
C ALA A 44 -23.08 51.01 87.65
N ARG A 45 -22.68 52.28 87.49
CA ARG A 45 -22.62 52.94 86.19
C ARG A 45 -21.58 52.32 85.26
N LYS A 46 -20.38 52.00 85.77
CA LYS A 46 -19.35 51.30 84.99
C LYS A 46 -19.80 49.91 84.56
N GLU A 47 -20.52 49.19 85.42
CA GLU A 47 -21.11 47.89 85.08
C GLU A 47 -22.17 48.01 83.99
N LEU A 48 -23.05 49.02 84.07
CA LEU A 48 -24.04 49.29 83.02
C LEU A 48 -23.38 49.71 81.69
N GLU A 49 -22.35 50.56 81.74
CA GLU A 49 -21.57 50.95 80.54
C GLU A 49 -20.85 49.74 79.92
N ALA A 50 -20.28 48.84 80.75
CA ALA A 50 -19.68 47.60 80.27
C ALA A 50 -20.71 46.65 79.64
N GLN A 51 -21.88 46.50 80.25
CA GLN A 51 -22.99 45.72 79.68
C GLN A 51 -23.48 46.32 78.36
N TYR A 52 -23.63 47.64 78.30
CA TYR A 52 -24.01 48.33 77.07
C TYR A 52 -22.98 48.10 75.95
N CYS A 53 -21.68 48.28 76.22
CA CYS A 53 -20.61 47.98 75.27
C CYS A 53 -20.62 46.51 74.83
N ALA A 54 -20.82 45.57 75.74
CA ALA A 54 -20.91 44.15 75.42
C ALA A 54 -22.11 43.84 74.51
N THR A 55 -23.28 44.45 74.76
CA THR A 55 -24.45 44.30 73.89
C THR A 55 -24.25 44.93 72.52
N GLN A 56 -23.58 46.08 72.44
CA GLN A 56 -23.24 46.70 71.15
C GLN A 56 -22.29 45.81 70.33
N LEU A 57 -21.26 45.24 70.98
CA LEU A 57 -20.34 44.31 70.33
C LEU A 57 -21.06 43.05 69.84
N LEU A 58 -21.98 42.50 70.64
CA LEU A 58 -22.81 41.35 70.24
C LEU A 58 -23.72 41.68 69.06
N VAL A 59 -24.38 42.85 69.07
CA VAL A 59 -25.22 43.27 67.94
C VAL A 59 -24.39 43.47 66.68
N ALA A 60 -23.21 44.07 66.80
CA ALA A 60 -22.29 44.24 65.67
C ALA A 60 -21.79 42.89 65.12
N SER A 61 -21.47 41.92 66.00
CA SER A 61 -21.05 40.58 65.58
C SER A 61 -22.20 39.84 64.90
N LEU A 62 -23.41 39.87 65.46
CA LEU A 62 -24.58 39.24 64.86
C LEU A 62 -24.96 39.87 63.51
N GLN A 63 -24.80 41.19 63.36
CA GLN A 63 -24.99 41.86 62.07
C GLN A 63 -23.91 41.47 61.05
N ALA A 64 -22.66 41.29 61.47
CA ALA A 64 -21.59 40.80 60.60
C ALA A 64 -21.87 39.36 60.15
N ASP A 65 -22.21 38.47 61.09
CA ASP A 65 -22.59 37.08 60.80
C ASP A 65 -23.77 37.02 59.81
N LEU A 66 -24.79 37.86 60.00
CA LEU A 66 -25.95 37.90 59.13
C LEU A 66 -25.58 38.33 57.69
N ARG A 67 -24.68 39.30 57.53
CA ARG A 67 -24.15 39.70 56.21
C ARG A 67 -23.33 38.58 55.57
N GLU A 68 -22.48 37.91 56.32
CA GLU A 68 -21.70 36.77 55.83
C GLU A 68 -22.61 35.62 55.37
N LYS A 69 -23.65 35.30 56.15
CA LYS A 69 -24.65 34.29 55.76
C LYS A 69 -25.41 34.70 54.51
N GLN A 70 -25.78 35.97 54.37
CA GLN A 70 -26.41 36.47 53.14
C GLN A 70 -25.49 36.34 51.92
N GLN A 71 -24.22 36.72 52.05
CA GLN A 71 -23.24 36.55 50.96
C GLN A 71 -23.03 35.09 50.59
N LEU A 72 -23.02 34.17 51.56
CA LEU A 72 -22.94 32.73 51.30
C LEU A 72 -24.17 32.21 50.55
N ILE A 73 -25.37 32.66 50.92
CA ILE A 73 -26.61 32.30 50.21
C ILE A 73 -26.58 32.83 48.78
N GLU A 74 -26.15 34.06 48.55
CA GLU A 74 -26.01 34.64 47.21
C GLU A 74 -24.97 33.90 46.37
N ALA A 75 -23.81 33.56 46.95
CA ALA A 75 -22.77 32.78 46.28
C ALA A 75 -23.26 31.37 45.93
N GLN A 76 -23.98 30.71 46.84
CA GLN A 76 -24.61 29.42 46.58
C GLN A 76 -25.68 29.53 45.49
N GLY A 77 -26.49 30.59 45.49
CA GLY A 77 -27.48 30.86 44.44
C GLY A 77 -26.84 31.01 43.06
N LYS A 78 -25.73 31.76 42.96
CA LYS A 78 -24.94 31.90 41.72
C LYS A 78 -24.32 30.57 41.28
N ALA A 79 -23.74 29.80 42.20
CA ALA A 79 -23.20 28.48 41.89
C ALA A 79 -24.30 27.54 41.37
N ILE A 80 -25.46 27.49 42.03
CA ILE A 80 -26.60 26.68 41.60
C ILE A 80 -27.09 27.10 40.20
N ALA A 81 -27.12 28.40 39.89
CA ALA A 81 -27.47 28.87 38.55
C ALA A 81 -26.48 28.35 37.49
N LEU A 82 -25.16 28.47 37.73
CA LEU A 82 -24.14 27.94 36.84
C LEU A 82 -24.26 26.41 36.65
N TRP A 83 -24.53 25.67 37.73
CA TRP A 83 -24.76 24.23 37.64
C TRP A 83 -26.00 23.88 36.81
N ARG A 84 -27.08 24.66 36.93
CA ARG A 84 -28.29 24.48 36.13
C ARG A 84 -28.05 24.79 34.66
N ASP A 85 -27.33 25.86 34.36
CA ASP A 85 -26.98 26.25 32.99
C ASP A 85 -26.10 25.17 32.35
N GLY A 86 -25.04 24.72 33.03
CA GLY A 86 -24.18 23.64 32.54
C GLY A 86 -24.93 22.31 32.38
N ALA A 87 -25.84 21.97 33.29
CA ALA A 87 -26.69 20.78 33.14
C ALA A 87 -27.66 20.92 31.95
N SER A 88 -28.17 22.12 31.68
CA SER A 88 -29.05 22.37 30.52
C SER A 88 -28.29 22.25 29.20
N GLU A 89 -27.06 22.72 29.15
CA GLU A 89 -26.17 22.59 28.00
C GLU A 89 -25.81 21.13 27.74
N LEU A 90 -25.43 20.38 28.78
CA LEU A 90 -25.18 18.94 28.69
C LEU A 90 -26.41 18.17 28.20
N ARG A 91 -27.61 18.51 28.68
CA ARG A 91 -28.86 17.92 28.17
C ARG A 91 -29.07 18.20 26.69
N SER A 92 -28.79 19.43 26.25
CA SER A 92 -28.88 19.80 24.83
C SER A 92 -27.90 18.98 23.98
N ILE A 93 -26.65 18.81 24.44
CA ILE A 93 -25.63 18.03 23.73
C ILE A 93 -26.02 16.55 23.66
N LEU A 94 -26.57 16.00 24.75
CA LEU A 94 -27.03 14.61 24.83
C LEU A 94 -28.40 14.39 24.18
N GLY A 95 -29.01 15.42 23.59
CA GLY A 95 -30.31 15.32 22.93
C GLY A 95 -31.48 15.00 23.87
N ARG A 96 -31.31 15.17 25.19
CA ARG A 96 -32.38 14.92 26.17
C ARG A 96 -33.23 16.18 26.33
N SER A 97 -34.54 16.04 26.15
CA SER A 97 -35.47 17.13 26.42
C SER A 97 -35.44 17.51 27.91
N PRO A 98 -35.66 18.79 28.28
CA PRO A 98 -35.62 19.26 29.67
C PRO A 98 -36.80 18.78 30.54
N GLY A 99 -37.46 17.68 30.16
CA GLY A 99 -38.62 17.11 30.84
C GLY A 99 -38.28 16.37 32.14
N VAL A 100 -39.31 16.22 32.98
CA VAL A 100 -39.29 15.60 34.33
C VAL A 100 -38.75 14.17 34.33
N ASP A 101 -38.75 13.50 33.17
CA ASP A 101 -38.39 12.09 33.02
C ASP A 101 -36.89 11.83 33.13
N HIS A 102 -36.03 12.86 33.06
CA HIS A 102 -34.57 12.71 33.09
C HIS A 102 -33.94 13.58 34.18
N GLY A 103 -33.62 12.93 35.30
CA GLY A 103 -32.95 13.54 36.43
C GLY A 103 -31.53 14.02 36.10
N LEU A 104 -30.94 14.84 36.97
CA LEU A 104 -29.54 15.24 36.85
C LEU A 104 -28.60 14.02 36.90
N ILE A 105 -28.99 12.99 37.67
CA ILE A 105 -28.24 11.73 37.80
C ILE A 105 -28.11 11.05 36.44
N ASP A 106 -29.17 11.01 35.63
CA ASP A 106 -29.15 10.37 34.31
C ASP A 106 -28.19 11.09 33.35
N VAL A 107 -28.16 12.42 33.42
CA VAL A 107 -27.20 13.24 32.64
C VAL A 107 -25.76 12.97 33.07
N VAL A 108 -25.51 12.82 34.38
CA VAL A 108 -24.18 12.49 34.90
C VAL A 108 -23.75 11.08 34.48
N GLU A 109 -24.65 10.11 34.51
CA GLU A 109 -24.36 8.74 34.05
C GLU A 109 -24.13 8.67 32.54
N ASP A 110 -24.87 9.43 31.74
CA ASP A 110 -24.61 9.56 30.31
C ASP A 110 -23.24 10.17 30.03
N VAL A 111 -22.88 11.26 30.72
CA VAL A 111 -21.55 11.88 30.57
C VAL A 111 -20.45 10.90 30.99
N ARG A 112 -20.66 10.12 32.06
CA ARG A 112 -19.72 9.07 32.47
C ARG A 112 -19.56 8.02 31.39
N ARG A 113 -20.68 7.53 30.83
CA ARG A 113 -20.70 6.54 29.75
C ARG A 113 -19.99 7.06 28.50
N VAL A 114 -20.34 8.25 28.04
CA VAL A 114 -19.69 8.90 26.89
C VAL A 114 -18.20 9.11 27.15
N SER A 115 -17.78 9.50 28.37
CA SER A 115 -16.36 9.65 28.66
C SER A 115 -15.61 8.31 28.72
N ALA A 116 -16.26 7.24 29.20
CA ALA A 116 -15.71 5.89 29.17
C ALA A 116 -15.56 5.39 27.74
N GLU A 117 -16.56 5.60 26.89
CA GLU A 117 -16.51 5.29 25.46
C GLU A 117 -15.42 6.09 24.74
N LEU A 118 -15.28 7.39 25.02
CA LEU A 118 -14.21 8.23 24.47
C LEU A 118 -12.82 7.75 24.90
N CYS A 119 -12.67 7.33 26.16
CA CYS A 119 -11.44 6.71 26.63
C CYS A 119 -11.15 5.38 25.90
N GLY A 120 -12.16 4.52 25.76
CA GLY A 120 -12.04 3.26 25.00
C GLY A 120 -11.68 3.50 23.53
N LEU A 121 -12.32 4.46 22.88
CA LEU A 121 -12.01 4.85 21.50
C LEU A 121 -10.60 5.43 21.36
N ARG A 122 -10.14 6.25 22.30
CA ARG A 122 -8.76 6.77 22.30
C ARG A 122 -7.74 5.64 22.44
N GLN A 123 -7.98 4.68 23.33
CA GLN A 123 -7.12 3.51 23.47
C GLN A 123 -7.15 2.65 22.21
N GLY A 124 -8.33 2.45 21.61
CA GLY A 124 -8.48 1.74 20.34
C GLY A 124 -7.75 2.41 19.17
N VAL A 125 -7.82 3.73 19.08
CA VAL A 125 -7.07 4.51 18.06
C VAL A 125 -5.57 4.45 18.30
N GLN A 126 -5.11 4.55 19.56
CA GLN A 126 -3.69 4.40 19.90
C GLN A 126 -3.17 3.00 19.57
N TYR A 127 -3.97 1.96 19.87
CA TYR A 127 -3.64 0.59 19.52
C TYR A 127 -3.60 0.39 18.00
N ALA A 128 -4.59 0.90 17.27
CA ALA A 128 -4.60 0.84 15.80
C ALA A 128 -3.39 1.58 15.20
N GLN A 129 -3.02 2.75 15.74
CA GLN A 129 -1.81 3.47 15.32
C GLN A 129 -0.54 2.68 15.61
N TRP A 130 -0.45 2.05 16.79
CA TRP A 130 0.67 1.18 17.14
C TRP A 130 0.76 -0.01 16.18
N CYS A 131 -0.35 -0.72 15.94
CA CYS A 131 -0.40 -1.80 14.96
C CYS A 131 0.04 -1.32 13.58
N CYS A 132 -0.53 -0.22 13.07
CA CYS A 132 -0.13 0.33 11.77
C CYS A 132 1.37 0.68 11.72
N GLY A 133 1.96 1.18 12.80
CA GLY A 133 3.39 1.45 12.91
C GLY A 133 4.25 0.18 12.87
N GLU A 134 3.89 -0.84 13.66
CA GLU A 134 4.57 -2.14 13.68
C GLU A 134 4.45 -2.87 12.33
N TRP A 135 3.27 -2.82 11.69
CA TRP A 135 3.05 -3.38 10.35
C TRP A 135 3.89 -2.66 9.30
N GLN A 136 4.00 -1.33 9.36
CA GLN A 136 4.88 -0.58 8.46
C GLN A 136 6.35 -0.94 8.66
N MET A 137 6.80 -1.06 9.92
CA MET A 137 8.16 -1.48 10.25
C MET A 137 8.45 -2.90 9.76
N TYR A 138 7.54 -3.86 9.99
CA TYR A 138 7.67 -5.23 9.51
C TYR A 138 7.72 -5.31 7.98
N VAL A 139 6.90 -4.53 7.28
CA VAL A 139 6.91 -4.44 5.81
C VAL A 139 8.24 -3.84 5.31
N LEU A 140 8.78 -2.83 5.98
CA LEU A 140 10.09 -2.24 5.66
C LEU A 140 11.25 -3.22 5.94
N GLU A 141 11.23 -3.93 7.06
CA GLU A 141 12.23 -4.94 7.42
C GLU A 141 12.21 -6.13 6.46
N SER A 142 11.02 -6.64 6.09
CA SER A 142 10.90 -7.70 5.09
C SER A 142 11.31 -7.24 3.69
N LEU A 143 10.98 -5.99 3.29
CA LEU A 143 11.45 -5.41 2.03
C LEU A 143 12.97 -5.31 2.00
N THR A 144 13.59 -4.76 3.04
CA THR A 144 15.06 -4.63 3.12
C THR A 144 15.76 -5.98 3.17
N ALA A 145 15.20 -6.97 3.88
CA ALA A 145 15.72 -8.34 3.89
C ALA A 145 15.63 -9.01 2.50
N SER A 146 14.50 -8.82 1.79
CA SER A 146 14.32 -9.34 0.44
C SER A 146 15.27 -8.68 -0.56
N GLU A 147 15.45 -7.36 -0.48
CA GLU A 147 16.35 -6.60 -1.34
C GLU A 147 17.81 -7.00 -1.12
N ALA A 148 18.21 -7.21 0.13
CA ALA A 148 19.54 -7.70 0.48
C ALA A 148 19.77 -9.15 0.05
N HIS A 149 18.72 -9.96 -0.10
CA HIS A 149 18.83 -11.31 -0.65
C HIS A 149 19.03 -11.27 -2.16
N GLU A 150 18.20 -10.50 -2.87
CA GLU A 150 18.28 -10.35 -4.33
C GLU A 150 19.61 -9.72 -4.77
N ARG A 151 20.10 -8.69 -4.06
CA ARG A 151 21.44 -8.15 -4.29
C ARG A 151 22.52 -9.22 -4.23
N ARG A 152 22.46 -10.12 -3.23
CA ARG A 152 23.43 -11.21 -3.08
C ARG A 152 23.31 -12.26 -4.20
N VAL A 153 22.12 -12.48 -4.75
CA VAL A 153 21.92 -13.36 -5.91
C VAL A 153 22.50 -12.72 -7.16
N VAL A 154 22.21 -11.44 -7.41
CA VAL A 154 22.76 -10.69 -8.54
C VAL A 154 24.30 -10.64 -8.48
N GLU A 155 24.87 -10.34 -7.31
CA GLU A 155 26.32 -10.33 -7.11
C GLU A 155 26.96 -11.69 -7.41
N ARG A 156 26.31 -12.81 -7.01
CA ARG A 156 26.78 -14.16 -7.36
C ARG A 156 26.70 -14.43 -8.86
N THR A 157 25.57 -14.12 -9.49
CA THR A 157 25.41 -14.31 -10.95
C THR A 157 26.39 -13.46 -11.76
N ALA A 158 26.68 -12.24 -11.31
CA ALA A 158 27.68 -11.38 -11.93
C ALA A 158 29.10 -11.96 -11.78
N ALA A 159 29.41 -12.54 -10.61
CA ALA A 159 30.68 -13.24 -10.40
C ALA A 159 30.81 -14.49 -11.28
N ASP A 160 29.74 -15.29 -11.40
CA ASP A 160 29.71 -16.49 -12.25
C ASP A 160 29.86 -16.13 -13.74
N LEU A 161 29.21 -15.05 -14.20
CA LEU A 161 29.35 -14.54 -15.57
C LEU A 161 30.76 -14.00 -15.85
N LEU A 162 31.36 -13.27 -14.89
CA LEU A 162 32.75 -12.81 -15.01
C LEU A 162 33.72 -14.00 -15.12
N GLN A 163 33.47 -15.07 -14.38
CA GLN A 163 34.26 -16.29 -14.45
C GLN A 163 34.10 -16.99 -15.81
N ALA A 164 32.87 -17.16 -16.30
CA ALA A 164 32.60 -17.74 -17.61
C ALA A 164 33.23 -16.93 -18.77
N LEU A 165 33.19 -15.59 -18.69
CA LEU A 165 33.85 -14.71 -19.66
C LEU A 165 35.38 -14.84 -19.61
N SER A 166 35.96 -15.03 -18.43
CA SER A 166 37.41 -15.26 -18.28
C SER A 166 37.86 -16.60 -18.88
N GLU A 167 37.02 -17.64 -18.78
CA GLU A 167 37.25 -18.96 -19.38
C GLU A 167 37.12 -18.90 -20.91
N ALA A 168 36.09 -18.24 -21.44
CA ALA A 168 35.91 -18.05 -22.89
C ALA A 168 37.04 -17.20 -23.52
N ALA A 169 37.54 -16.19 -22.81
CA ALA A 169 38.69 -15.40 -23.26
C ALA A 169 39.97 -16.25 -23.35
N ALA A 170 40.16 -17.22 -22.45
CA ALA A 170 41.27 -18.16 -22.50
C ALA A 170 41.16 -19.09 -23.72
N GLU A 171 39.95 -19.56 -24.06
CA GLU A 171 39.73 -20.39 -25.26
C GLU A 171 40.03 -19.64 -26.56
N ILE A 172 39.58 -18.38 -26.70
CA ILE A 172 39.87 -17.55 -27.88
C ILE A 172 41.38 -17.31 -28.06
N SER A 173 42.12 -17.14 -26.96
CA SER A 173 43.58 -16.99 -27.02
C SER A 173 44.28 -18.25 -27.53
N SER A 174 43.76 -19.44 -27.19
CA SER A 174 44.30 -20.73 -27.66
C SER A 174 44.05 -20.96 -29.17
N VAL A 175 42.88 -20.57 -29.68
CA VAL A 175 42.53 -20.67 -31.11
C VAL A 175 43.37 -19.72 -31.96
N ARG A 176 43.62 -18.49 -31.47
CA ARG A 176 44.51 -17.53 -32.15
C ARG A 176 45.96 -18.03 -32.26
N MET A 177 46.48 -18.68 -31.22
CA MET A 177 47.82 -19.29 -31.31
C MET A 177 47.87 -20.47 -32.30
N TRP A 178 46.80 -21.24 -32.41
CA TRP A 178 46.73 -22.37 -33.36
C TRP A 178 46.63 -21.91 -34.82
N ALA A 179 45.88 -20.83 -35.09
CA ALA A 179 45.81 -20.21 -36.42
C ALA A 179 47.15 -19.61 -36.86
N ALA A 180 47.87 -18.92 -35.96
CA ALA A 180 49.20 -18.38 -36.24
C ALA A 180 50.26 -19.48 -36.52
N ALA A 181 50.10 -20.67 -35.92
CA ALA A 181 50.96 -21.82 -36.21
C ALA A 181 50.66 -22.46 -37.58
N GLN A 182 49.44 -22.32 -38.10
CA GLN A 182 49.03 -22.87 -39.40
C GLN A 182 49.52 -22.00 -40.58
N GLU A 183 49.48 -20.67 -40.45
CA GLU A 183 49.98 -19.74 -41.47
C GLU A 183 51.50 -19.83 -41.68
N ALA A 184 52.26 -20.17 -40.63
CA ALA A 184 53.70 -20.40 -40.73
C ALA A 184 54.08 -21.68 -41.51
N ALA A 185 53.16 -22.65 -41.66
CA ALA A 185 53.41 -23.93 -42.33
C ALA A 185 53.17 -23.88 -43.86
N THR A 186 52.42 -22.92 -44.37
CA THR A 186 52.03 -22.83 -45.80
C THR A 186 52.88 -21.87 -46.64
N GLY A 187 53.82 -21.13 -46.03
CA GLY A 187 54.66 -20.15 -46.73
C GLY A 187 55.84 -20.72 -47.54
N SER A 188 56.15 -22.02 -47.45
CA SER A 188 57.35 -22.63 -48.07
C SER A 188 57.14 -23.24 -49.47
N THR A 189 55.90 -23.34 -49.95
CA THR A 189 55.58 -24.02 -51.24
C THR A 189 55.41 -23.07 -52.42
N ILE A 190 55.24 -21.77 -52.19
CA ILE A 190 55.05 -20.77 -53.25
C ILE A 190 56.39 -20.32 -53.85
N ALA A 191 57.46 -20.25 -53.04
CA ALA A 191 58.79 -19.82 -53.49
C ALA A 191 59.50 -20.81 -54.44
N HIS A 192 59.05 -22.07 -54.54
CA HIS A 192 59.67 -23.09 -55.40
C HIS A 192 59.19 -23.04 -56.86
N TRP A 193 57.98 -22.52 -57.11
CA TRP A 193 57.38 -22.45 -58.46
C TRP A 193 57.86 -21.22 -59.26
N GLU A 194 58.21 -20.13 -58.59
CA GLU A 194 58.66 -18.89 -59.22
C GLU A 194 60.09 -18.99 -59.79
N ALA A 195 60.90 -19.95 -59.31
CA ALA A 195 62.27 -20.17 -59.76
C ALA A 195 62.39 -21.04 -61.03
N TRP A 196 61.34 -21.80 -61.40
CA TRP A 196 61.35 -22.70 -62.55
C TRP A 196 61.00 -22.00 -63.88
N HIS A 197 60.21 -20.92 -63.82
CA HIS A 197 59.77 -20.19 -65.02
C HIS A 197 60.80 -19.23 -65.62
N ALA A 198 61.93 -18.98 -64.94
CA ALA A 198 62.91 -17.97 -65.34
C ALA A 198 63.97 -18.44 -66.34
N THR A 199 63.99 -19.71 -66.77
CA THR A 199 65.09 -20.27 -67.59
C THR A 199 64.72 -20.71 -69.00
N GLU A 200 63.47 -20.57 -69.45
CA GLU A 200 63.02 -21.10 -70.76
C GLU A 200 62.72 -20.02 -71.83
N GLN A 201 63.35 -18.85 -71.73
CA GLN A 201 62.95 -17.67 -72.49
C GLN A 201 64.14 -16.96 -73.19
N GLN A 202 64.94 -17.71 -73.96
CA GLN A 202 66.07 -17.14 -74.72
C GLN A 202 66.15 -17.55 -76.21
N GLU A 203 65.17 -18.26 -76.78
CA GLU A 203 65.22 -18.68 -78.22
C GLU A 203 64.06 -18.19 -79.11
N ARG A 204 63.23 -17.24 -78.67
CA ARG A 204 62.02 -16.83 -79.43
C ARG A 204 61.93 -15.33 -79.75
N GLU A 205 63.03 -14.68 -80.11
CA GLU A 205 63.10 -13.19 -80.12
C GLU A 205 63.01 -12.46 -81.48
N SER A 206 62.76 -13.10 -82.64
CA SER A 206 62.68 -12.35 -83.93
C SER A 206 61.35 -12.39 -84.69
N ALA A 207 60.32 -13.06 -84.14
CA ALA A 207 58.94 -13.04 -84.68
C ALA A 207 57.94 -12.39 -83.72
N THR A 208 58.40 -11.90 -82.55
CA THR A 208 57.57 -11.50 -81.41
C THR A 208 57.22 -10.02 -81.37
N GLU A 209 57.85 -9.11 -82.10
CA GLU A 209 57.59 -7.67 -81.91
C GLU A 209 56.14 -7.22 -82.25
N LYS A 210 55.47 -7.86 -83.22
CA LYS A 210 54.05 -7.59 -83.52
C LYS A 210 53.09 -8.40 -82.64
N HIS A 211 53.53 -9.55 -82.14
CA HIS A 211 52.76 -10.37 -81.21
C HIS A 211 52.84 -9.83 -79.78
N VAL A 212 53.94 -9.15 -79.41
CA VAL A 212 54.21 -8.48 -78.14
C VAL A 212 53.35 -7.24 -78.00
N GLN A 213 53.06 -6.49 -79.07
CA GLN A 213 52.15 -5.35 -78.95
C GLN A 213 50.69 -5.79 -78.72
N ALA A 214 50.25 -6.86 -79.37
CA ALA A 214 48.92 -7.45 -79.14
C ALA A 214 48.84 -8.19 -77.78
N LEU A 215 49.88 -8.91 -77.38
CA LEU A 215 49.97 -9.53 -76.06
C LEU A 215 50.11 -8.49 -74.96
N HIS A 216 50.81 -7.38 -75.17
CA HIS A 216 50.92 -6.31 -74.18
C HIS A 216 49.58 -5.59 -73.98
N GLN A 217 48.80 -5.39 -75.05
CA GLN A 217 47.42 -4.89 -74.93
C GLN A 217 46.51 -5.90 -74.22
N ALA A 218 46.58 -7.19 -74.59
CA ALA A 218 45.83 -8.25 -73.91
C ALA A 218 46.29 -8.46 -72.45
N GLU A 219 47.56 -8.24 -72.13
CA GLU A 219 48.11 -8.28 -70.76
C GLU A 219 47.69 -7.06 -69.96
N LEU A 220 47.61 -5.87 -70.57
CA LEU A 220 47.09 -4.67 -69.93
C LEU A 220 45.58 -4.79 -69.67
N GLU A 221 44.83 -5.35 -70.63
CA GLU A 221 43.41 -5.68 -70.46
C GLU A 221 43.22 -6.79 -69.41
N ALA A 222 44.02 -7.86 -69.43
CA ALA A 222 44.00 -8.91 -68.42
C ALA A 222 44.40 -8.39 -67.04
N ARG A 223 45.40 -7.50 -66.94
CA ARG A 223 45.74 -6.80 -65.68
C ARG A 223 44.64 -5.86 -65.25
N HIS A 224 43.93 -5.22 -66.18
CA HIS A 224 42.81 -4.35 -65.84
C HIS A 224 41.62 -5.18 -65.34
N HIS A 225 41.31 -6.30 -65.97
CA HIS A 225 40.29 -7.25 -65.53
C HIS A 225 40.67 -7.94 -64.23
N ALA A 226 41.94 -8.29 -64.01
CA ALA A 226 42.45 -8.81 -62.75
C ALA A 226 42.30 -7.78 -61.63
N ARG A 227 42.68 -6.52 -61.86
CA ARG A 227 42.46 -5.43 -60.88
C ARG A 227 40.98 -5.18 -60.59
N ARG A 228 40.11 -5.27 -61.60
CA ARG A 228 38.64 -5.18 -61.40
C ARG A 228 38.09 -6.37 -60.62
N ALA A 229 38.59 -7.57 -60.88
CA ALA A 229 38.22 -8.78 -60.15
C ALA A 229 38.73 -8.75 -58.70
N GLU A 230 39.95 -8.26 -58.47
CA GLU A 230 40.52 -8.03 -57.14
C GLU A 230 39.73 -6.97 -56.37
N ALA A 231 39.36 -5.86 -57.00
CA ALA A 231 38.50 -4.83 -56.40
C ALA A 231 37.12 -5.40 -56.07
N ALA A 232 36.48 -6.11 -57.01
CA ALA A 232 35.19 -6.77 -56.74
C ALA A 232 35.29 -7.84 -55.65
N GLN A 233 36.43 -8.54 -55.53
CA GLN A 233 36.67 -9.51 -54.47
C GLN A 233 36.92 -8.83 -53.12
N GLN A 234 37.59 -7.67 -53.09
CA GLN A 234 37.75 -6.84 -51.90
C GLN A 234 36.39 -6.30 -51.46
N ASP A 235 35.59 -5.76 -52.37
CA ASP A 235 34.22 -5.28 -52.10
C ASP A 235 33.33 -6.42 -51.58
N ALA A 236 33.42 -7.62 -52.17
CA ALA A 236 32.70 -8.80 -51.70
C ALA A 236 33.16 -9.25 -50.30
N LYS A 237 34.46 -9.18 -49.99
CA LYS A 237 35.00 -9.46 -48.65
C LYS A 237 34.54 -8.41 -47.64
N GLU A 238 34.55 -7.13 -48.00
CA GLU A 238 34.05 -6.06 -47.14
C GLU A 238 32.55 -6.20 -46.87
N MET A 239 31.75 -6.53 -47.90
CA MET A 239 30.31 -6.79 -47.73
C MET A 239 30.05 -8.04 -46.88
N ALA A 240 30.85 -9.10 -47.05
CA ALA A 240 30.76 -10.29 -46.20
C ALA A 240 31.12 -9.98 -44.74
N GLN A 241 32.14 -9.14 -44.50
CA GLN A 241 32.50 -8.68 -43.15
C GLN A 241 31.41 -7.80 -42.53
N ARG A 242 30.80 -6.90 -43.30
CA ARG A 242 29.67 -6.07 -42.84
C ARG A 242 28.43 -6.91 -42.52
N LEU A 243 28.10 -7.89 -43.36
CA LEU A 243 27.01 -8.84 -43.09
C LEU A 243 27.29 -9.69 -41.86
N ALA A 244 28.52 -10.17 -41.68
CA ALA A 244 28.90 -10.92 -40.48
C ALA A 244 28.82 -10.06 -39.21
N ALA A 245 29.22 -8.79 -39.29
CA ALA A 245 29.09 -7.84 -38.19
C ALA A 245 27.60 -7.57 -37.86
N GLN A 246 26.75 -7.34 -38.87
CA GLN A 246 25.31 -7.16 -38.68
C GLN A 246 24.65 -8.41 -38.08
N GLN A 247 24.97 -9.60 -38.57
CA GLN A 247 24.46 -10.86 -38.01
C GLN A 247 24.91 -11.06 -36.56
N HIS A 248 26.11 -10.61 -36.20
CA HIS A 248 26.59 -10.67 -34.83
C HIS A 248 25.84 -9.68 -33.94
N GLU A 249 25.63 -8.45 -34.39
CA GLU A 249 24.83 -7.44 -33.69
C GLU A 249 23.37 -7.88 -33.50
N GLU A 250 22.75 -8.49 -34.52
CA GLU A 250 21.40 -9.05 -34.41
C GLU A 250 21.32 -10.21 -33.41
N ARG A 251 22.32 -11.10 -33.39
CA ARG A 251 22.41 -12.18 -32.39
C ARG A 251 22.54 -11.64 -30.98
N LEU A 252 23.43 -10.67 -30.76
CA LEU A 252 23.55 -10.01 -29.46
C LEU A 252 22.24 -9.33 -29.05
N ALA A 253 21.60 -8.61 -29.97
CA ALA A 253 20.30 -7.97 -29.70
C ALA A 253 19.17 -8.98 -29.42
N HIS A 254 19.24 -10.19 -29.97
CA HIS A 254 18.33 -11.28 -29.64
C HIS A 254 18.62 -11.89 -28.27
N GLU A 255 19.89 -12.11 -27.93
CA GLU A 255 20.31 -12.58 -26.61
C GLU A 255 19.93 -11.59 -25.51
N TRP A 256 20.13 -10.29 -25.74
CA TRP A 256 19.67 -9.23 -24.83
C TRP A 256 18.16 -9.23 -24.63
N ARG A 257 17.37 -9.31 -25.71
CA ARG A 257 15.90 -9.40 -25.60
C ARG A 257 15.44 -10.68 -24.91
N ALA A 258 16.14 -11.79 -25.10
CA ALA A 258 15.85 -13.04 -24.40
C ALA A 258 16.15 -12.93 -22.89
N LEU A 259 17.27 -12.31 -22.51
CA LEU A 259 17.62 -12.04 -21.12
C LEU A 259 16.64 -11.07 -20.46
N GLU A 260 16.23 -10.01 -21.16
CA GLU A 260 15.19 -9.08 -20.70
C GLU A 260 13.86 -9.81 -20.50
N SER A 261 13.44 -10.64 -21.46
CA SER A 261 12.23 -11.45 -21.32
C SER A 261 12.31 -12.40 -20.12
N MET A 262 13.44 -13.07 -19.92
CA MET A 262 13.66 -13.96 -18.78
C MET A 262 13.61 -13.20 -17.45
N ALA A 263 14.23 -12.02 -17.37
CA ALA A 263 14.19 -11.16 -16.20
C ALA A 263 12.77 -10.67 -15.91
N LEU A 264 12.00 -10.28 -16.94
CA LEU A 264 10.60 -9.88 -16.80
C LEU A 264 9.71 -11.04 -16.33
N THR A 265 9.88 -12.25 -16.86
CA THR A 265 9.17 -13.43 -16.35
C THR A 265 9.55 -13.76 -14.91
N GLY A 266 10.84 -13.64 -14.54
CA GLY A 266 11.29 -13.82 -13.16
C GLY A 266 10.70 -12.78 -12.20
N LEU A 267 10.57 -11.52 -12.64
CA LEU A 267 9.90 -10.47 -11.89
C LEU A 267 8.40 -10.78 -11.69
N VAL A 268 7.72 -11.23 -12.73
CA VAL A 268 6.30 -11.62 -12.65
C VAL A 268 6.12 -12.79 -11.69
N ASP A 269 6.95 -13.84 -11.78
CA ASP A 269 6.90 -14.97 -10.86
C ASP A 269 7.15 -14.55 -9.40
N LEU A 270 8.08 -13.61 -9.18
CA LEU A 270 8.36 -13.05 -7.87
C LEU A 270 7.18 -12.23 -7.34
N LEU A 271 6.54 -11.43 -8.18
CA LEU A 271 5.32 -10.69 -7.83
C LEU A 271 4.18 -11.64 -7.50
N VAL A 272 3.97 -12.69 -8.29
CA VAL A 272 2.96 -13.73 -8.02
C VAL A 272 3.21 -14.38 -6.67
N ARG A 273 4.45 -14.80 -6.38
CA ARG A 273 4.82 -15.39 -5.07
C ARG A 273 4.57 -14.42 -3.92
N ARG A 274 4.90 -13.14 -4.08
CA ARG A 274 4.64 -12.09 -3.07
C ARG A 274 3.15 -11.87 -2.85
N CYS A 275 2.36 -11.84 -3.91
CA CYS A 275 0.90 -11.72 -3.81
C CYS A 275 0.30 -12.94 -3.10
N THR A 276 0.68 -14.16 -3.46
CA THR A 276 0.19 -15.37 -2.77
C THR A 276 0.62 -15.44 -1.30
N ALA A 277 1.83 -14.99 -0.96
CA ALA A 277 2.28 -14.93 0.43
C ALA A 277 1.52 -13.85 1.22
N ALA A 278 1.25 -12.70 0.60
CA ALA A 278 0.43 -11.66 1.21
C ALA A 278 -1.02 -12.14 1.42
N GLU A 279 -1.62 -12.82 0.45
CA GLU A 279 -2.95 -13.43 0.57
C GLU A 279 -3.01 -14.49 1.68
N GLY A 280 -1.97 -15.33 1.81
CA GLY A 280 -1.84 -16.28 2.91
C GLY A 280 -1.79 -15.59 4.28
N ASN A 281 -0.92 -14.58 4.44
CA ASN A 281 -0.82 -13.80 5.67
C ASN A 281 -2.12 -13.05 6.00
N TRP A 282 -2.82 -12.54 4.98
CA TRP A 282 -4.16 -11.95 5.14
C TRP A 282 -5.18 -13.00 5.58
N GLY A 283 -5.13 -14.22 5.05
CA GLY A 283 -5.97 -15.32 5.52
C GLY A 283 -5.72 -15.67 6.99
N ASP A 284 -4.46 -15.78 7.39
CA ASP A 284 -4.06 -16.09 8.76
C ASP A 284 -4.47 -14.99 9.75
N THR A 285 -4.24 -13.73 9.40
CA THR A 285 -4.68 -12.58 10.23
C THR A 285 -6.20 -12.50 10.36
N VAL A 286 -6.96 -12.79 9.29
CA VAL A 286 -8.43 -12.86 9.38
C VAL A 286 -8.88 -13.99 10.30
N LEU A 287 -8.20 -15.13 10.29
CA LEU A 287 -8.45 -16.23 11.23
C LEU A 287 -8.14 -15.82 12.67
N GLU A 288 -7.02 -15.14 12.91
CA GLU A 288 -6.68 -14.60 14.23
C GLU A 288 -7.74 -13.59 14.71
N VAL A 289 -8.15 -12.63 13.87
CA VAL A 289 -9.21 -11.68 14.22
C VAL A 289 -10.53 -12.39 14.54
N ARG A 290 -10.89 -13.45 13.78
CA ARG A 290 -12.08 -14.27 14.07
C ARG A 290 -11.97 -15.01 15.40
N THR A 291 -10.81 -15.57 15.72
CA THR A 291 -10.60 -16.26 17.00
C THR A 291 -10.65 -15.29 18.18
N VAL A 292 -10.05 -14.10 18.05
CA VAL A 292 -10.09 -13.05 19.09
C VAL A 292 -11.51 -12.51 19.25
N THR A 293 -12.26 -12.31 18.17
CA THR A 293 -13.67 -11.86 18.25
C THR A 293 -14.56 -12.91 18.92
N HIS A 294 -14.41 -14.20 18.62
CA HIS A 294 -15.12 -15.26 19.36
C HIS A 294 -14.71 -15.37 20.84
N GLN A 295 -13.45 -15.12 21.17
CA GLN A 295 -13.02 -15.04 22.58
C GLN A 295 -13.65 -13.83 23.27
N LEU A 296 -13.76 -12.69 22.59
CA LEU A 296 -14.44 -11.50 23.10
C LEU A 296 -15.93 -11.76 23.32
N GLU A 297 -16.61 -12.40 22.37
CA GLU A 297 -18.02 -12.80 22.50
C GLU A 297 -18.23 -13.71 23.72
N ARG A 298 -17.39 -14.74 23.90
CA ARG A 298 -17.44 -15.61 25.08
C ARG A 298 -17.22 -14.85 26.39
N THR A 299 -16.22 -13.97 26.44
CA THR A 299 -15.94 -13.20 27.66
C THR A 299 -17.05 -12.19 27.97
N MET A 300 -17.71 -11.63 26.95
CA MET A 300 -18.91 -10.81 27.11
C MET A 300 -20.10 -11.63 27.63
N GLU A 301 -20.30 -12.84 27.11
CA GLU A 301 -21.33 -13.77 27.62
C GLU A 301 -21.07 -14.13 29.10
N GLU A 302 -19.82 -14.46 29.45
CA GLU A 302 -19.41 -14.73 30.84
C GLU A 302 -19.63 -13.51 31.75
N LEU A 303 -19.26 -12.31 31.31
CA LEU A 303 -19.54 -11.06 32.03
C LEU A 303 -21.03 -10.81 32.22
N SER A 304 -21.84 -11.05 31.19
CA SER A 304 -23.30 -10.91 31.27
C SER A 304 -23.91 -11.93 32.25
N GLY A 305 -23.39 -13.17 32.27
CA GLY A 305 -23.77 -14.21 33.21
C GLY A 305 -23.41 -13.83 34.66
N LEU A 306 -22.20 -13.32 34.88
CA LEU A 306 -21.75 -12.84 36.19
C LEU A 306 -22.55 -11.63 36.67
N SER A 307 -22.89 -10.70 35.78
CA SER A 307 -23.74 -9.55 36.09
C SER A 307 -25.12 -10.00 36.56
N ARG A 308 -25.72 -10.99 35.88
CA ARG A 308 -27.02 -11.55 36.27
C ARG A 308 -26.96 -12.22 37.64
N VAL A 309 -25.91 -12.99 37.93
CA VAL A 309 -25.70 -13.61 39.24
C VAL A 309 -25.51 -12.54 40.33
N HIS A 310 -24.82 -11.44 40.02
CA HIS A 310 -24.66 -10.33 40.96
C HIS A 310 -25.98 -9.62 41.25
N GLU A 311 -26.80 -9.36 40.24
CA GLU A 311 -28.15 -8.80 40.41
C GLU A 311 -29.05 -9.72 41.24
N GLU A 312 -29.04 -11.03 40.96
CA GLU A 312 -29.76 -12.03 41.75
C GLU A 312 -29.30 -11.99 43.23
N ALA A 313 -27.99 -11.91 43.49
CA ALA A 313 -27.44 -11.81 44.84
C ALA A 313 -27.82 -10.50 45.55
N LEU A 314 -27.86 -9.37 44.84
CA LEU A 314 -28.33 -8.09 45.39
C LEU A 314 -29.81 -8.16 45.78
N VAL A 315 -30.65 -8.78 44.95
CA VAL A 315 -32.07 -8.99 45.26
C VAL A 315 -32.23 -9.89 46.49
N GLU A 316 -31.45 -10.97 46.61
CA GLU A 316 -31.45 -11.81 47.82
C GLU A 316 -30.97 -11.04 49.06
N GLN A 317 -29.98 -10.15 48.91
CA GLN A 317 -29.51 -9.28 49.98
C GLN A 317 -30.58 -8.27 50.44
N GLU A 318 -31.34 -7.69 49.50
CA GLU A 318 -32.47 -6.82 49.85
C GLU A 318 -33.60 -7.61 50.53
N GLN A 319 -33.92 -8.81 50.04
CA GLN A 319 -34.92 -9.67 50.67
C GLN A 319 -34.49 -10.08 52.09
N THR A 320 -33.22 -10.40 52.31
CA THR A 320 -32.70 -10.72 53.65
C THR A 320 -32.70 -9.50 54.56
N ARG A 321 -32.36 -8.31 54.06
CA ARG A 321 -32.50 -7.05 54.81
C ARG A 321 -33.95 -6.76 55.20
N LEU A 322 -34.91 -7.00 54.30
CA LEU A 322 -36.33 -6.87 54.61
C LEU A 322 -36.81 -7.90 55.63
N ARG A 323 -36.30 -9.14 55.58
CA ARG A 323 -36.57 -10.16 56.61
C ARG A 323 -35.99 -9.75 57.96
N LEU A 324 -34.77 -9.24 58.00
CA LEU A 324 -34.12 -8.75 59.22
C LEU A 324 -34.86 -7.55 59.83
N SER A 325 -35.35 -6.61 59.02
CA SER A 325 -36.14 -5.48 59.53
C SER A 325 -37.48 -5.93 60.12
N ARG A 326 -38.15 -6.92 59.51
CA ARG A 326 -39.37 -7.53 60.06
C ARG A 326 -39.10 -8.27 61.37
N LEU A 327 -37.99 -9.01 61.45
CA LEU A 327 -37.60 -9.70 62.68
C LEU A 327 -37.23 -8.71 63.79
N SER A 328 -36.50 -7.63 63.47
CA SER A 328 -36.20 -6.55 64.41
C SER A 328 -37.47 -5.89 64.96
N LYS A 329 -38.47 -5.60 64.10
CA LYS A 329 -39.78 -5.10 64.56
C LYS A 329 -40.50 -6.08 65.49
N LYS A 330 -40.44 -7.39 65.21
CA LYS A 330 -41.00 -8.41 66.11
C LYS A 330 -40.26 -8.48 67.44
N VAL A 331 -38.94 -8.30 67.44
CA VAL A 331 -38.14 -8.25 68.68
C VAL A 331 -38.50 -7.04 69.52
N GLU A 332 -38.68 -5.86 68.91
CA GLU A 332 -39.15 -4.67 69.64
C GLU A 332 -40.57 -4.86 70.20
N GLN A 333 -41.50 -5.46 69.43
CA GLN A 333 -42.83 -5.80 69.93
C GLN A 333 -42.79 -6.80 71.10
N LEU A 334 -41.87 -7.78 71.06
CA LEU A 334 -41.69 -8.72 72.18
C LEU A 334 -41.09 -8.04 73.41
N LYS A 335 -40.22 -7.05 73.25
CA LYS A 335 -39.72 -6.23 74.37
C LYS A 335 -40.82 -5.39 75.00
N GLU A 336 -41.69 -4.78 74.19
CA GLU A 336 -42.86 -4.03 74.69
C GLU A 336 -43.79 -4.95 75.48
N GLN A 337 -44.11 -6.13 74.95
CA GLN A 337 -44.90 -7.15 75.66
C GLN A 337 -44.21 -7.64 76.95
N GLN A 338 -42.89 -7.72 76.95
CA GLN A 338 -42.12 -8.09 78.13
C GLN A 338 -42.15 -6.97 79.19
N SER A 339 -42.06 -5.69 78.81
CA SER A 339 -42.23 -4.57 79.74
C SER A 339 -43.65 -4.49 80.31
N GLU A 340 -44.68 -4.75 79.50
CA GLU A 340 -46.06 -4.82 79.98
C GLU A 340 -46.26 -5.97 80.99
N LEU A 341 -45.62 -7.12 80.75
CA LEU A 341 -45.62 -8.24 81.68
C LEU A 341 -44.85 -7.93 82.97
N GLU A 342 -43.71 -7.23 82.88
CA GLU A 342 -42.94 -6.79 84.05
C GLU A 342 -43.73 -5.77 84.89
N GLU A 343 -44.43 -4.82 84.26
CA GLU A 343 -45.33 -3.87 84.93
C GLU A 343 -46.52 -4.58 85.60
N LEU A 344 -47.13 -5.55 84.92
CA LEU A 344 -48.19 -6.38 85.50
C LEU A 344 -47.68 -7.23 86.68
N GLN A 345 -46.46 -7.75 86.59
CA GLN A 345 -45.83 -8.51 87.66
C GLN A 345 -45.53 -7.61 88.87
N GLN A 346 -45.07 -6.37 88.64
CA GLN A 346 -44.87 -5.35 89.67
C GLN A 346 -46.19 -4.96 90.35
N CYS A 347 -47.25 -4.78 89.56
CA CYS A 347 -48.58 -4.47 90.05
C CYS A 347 -49.14 -5.64 90.90
N CYS A 348 -48.96 -6.88 90.45
CA CYS A 348 -49.32 -8.08 91.22
C CYS A 348 -48.53 -8.18 92.53
N SER A 349 -47.22 -7.90 92.54
CA SER A 349 -46.44 -7.88 93.78
C SER A 349 -46.90 -6.79 94.76
N SER A 350 -47.26 -5.60 94.26
CA SER A 350 -47.78 -4.53 95.11
C SER A 350 -49.14 -4.88 95.73
N GLN A 351 -50.03 -5.52 94.96
CA GLN A 351 -51.30 -6.03 95.48
C GLN A 351 -51.11 -7.18 96.47
N GLN A 352 -50.06 -8.00 96.29
CA GLN A 352 -49.72 -9.08 97.19
C GLN A 352 -49.16 -8.55 98.53
N GLU A 353 -48.40 -7.46 98.51
CA GLU A 353 -47.95 -6.73 99.69
C GLU A 353 -49.13 -6.05 100.42
N GLU A 354 -50.10 -5.48 99.71
CA GLU A 354 -51.33 -4.93 100.28
C GLU A 354 -52.19 -6.02 100.94
N LEU A 355 -52.28 -7.21 100.32
CA LEU A 355 -52.95 -8.38 100.92
C LEU A 355 -52.19 -8.92 102.13
N GLN A 356 -50.86 -8.86 102.15
CA GLN A 356 -50.03 -9.19 103.31
C GLN A 356 -50.30 -8.21 104.47
N ALA A 357 -50.34 -6.91 104.18
CA ALA A 357 -50.65 -5.87 105.16
C ALA A 357 -52.09 -5.96 105.71
N LEU A 358 -53.04 -6.40 104.88
CA LEU A 358 -54.40 -6.71 105.32
C LEU A 358 -54.47 -7.98 106.17
N ARG A 359 -53.67 -9.01 105.88
CA ARG A 359 -53.55 -10.21 106.72
C ARG A 359 -52.92 -9.88 108.08
N ASP A 360 -51.93 -9.01 108.15
CA ASP A 360 -51.32 -8.57 109.41
C ASP A 360 -52.29 -7.69 110.25
N LYS A 361 -53.11 -6.88 109.58
CA LYS A 361 -54.25 -6.17 110.21
C LYS A 361 -55.32 -7.15 110.70
N TYR A 362 -55.56 -8.24 109.99
CA TYR A 362 -56.51 -9.28 110.40
C TYR A 362 -55.98 -10.07 111.61
N ILE A 363 -54.68 -10.40 111.66
CA ILE A 363 -54.04 -11.10 112.78
C ILE A 363 -54.12 -10.25 114.07
N THR A 364 -53.84 -8.95 113.97
CA THR A 364 -53.97 -8.01 115.10
C THR A 364 -55.41 -7.78 115.57
N ILE A 365 -56.41 -7.99 114.70
CA ILE A 365 -57.83 -8.02 115.06
C ILE A 365 -58.20 -9.36 115.73
N THR A 366 -57.67 -10.49 115.24
CA THR A 366 -57.94 -11.82 115.83
C THR A 366 -57.32 -12.02 117.22
N ASP A 367 -56.20 -11.35 117.54
CA ASP A 367 -55.63 -11.37 118.90
C ASP A 367 -56.43 -10.49 119.88
N LYS A 368 -57.10 -9.43 119.39
CA LYS A 368 -58.10 -8.67 120.17
C LYS A 368 -59.41 -9.46 120.34
N GLU A 369 -59.78 -10.29 119.37
CA GLU A 369 -60.93 -11.19 119.48
C GLU A 369 -60.72 -12.33 120.49
N ARG A 370 -59.51 -12.89 120.62
CA ARG A 370 -59.21 -13.95 121.62
C ARG A 370 -59.34 -13.47 123.07
N SER A 371 -59.10 -12.18 123.34
CA SER A 371 -59.29 -11.55 124.66
C SER A 371 -60.75 -11.29 125.02
N LEU A 372 -61.65 -11.16 124.04
CA LEU A 372 -63.06 -10.83 124.24
C LEU A 372 -63.99 -12.06 124.13
N ARG A 373 -63.51 -13.17 123.56
CA ARG A 373 -64.26 -14.42 123.36
C ARG A 373 -64.40 -15.33 124.60
N TYR A 374 -63.93 -14.93 125.78
CA TYR A 374 -64.20 -15.68 127.04
C TYR A 374 -65.41 -15.18 127.84
N GLN A 375 -66.07 -14.08 127.41
CA GLN A 375 -67.17 -13.48 128.21
C GLN A 375 -68.53 -13.41 127.53
N LEU A 376 -68.68 -13.78 126.26
CA LEU A 376 -69.95 -13.58 125.56
C LEU A 376 -70.34 -14.73 124.64
N SER A 377 -70.27 -15.96 125.15
CA SER A 377 -71.05 -17.06 124.60
C SER A 377 -72.49 -16.97 125.12
N THR A 378 -73.40 -16.36 124.36
CA THR A 378 -74.72 -16.94 124.04
C THR A 378 -75.58 -15.97 123.22
N SER A 379 -76.09 -16.50 122.10
CA SER A 379 -77.21 -16.07 121.26
C SER A 379 -77.12 -14.74 120.51
N ALA A 380 -76.80 -14.79 119.22
CA ALA A 380 -77.77 -14.58 118.11
C ALA A 380 -77.04 -14.28 116.79
N GLU A 381 -76.69 -15.34 116.06
CA GLU A 381 -76.57 -15.25 114.60
C GLU A 381 -77.98 -15.20 114.00
N SER A 382 -78.28 -14.16 113.22
CA SER A 382 -78.94 -14.22 111.90
C SER A 382 -79.79 -12.97 111.60
N ALA A 383 -79.21 -11.95 110.98
CA ALA A 383 -80.01 -10.98 110.19
C ALA A 383 -79.26 -10.08 109.18
N ALA A 384 -77.93 -9.91 109.24
CA ALA A 384 -77.28 -8.83 108.46
C ALA A 384 -76.48 -9.27 107.20
N ALA A 385 -76.50 -10.55 106.82
CA ALA A 385 -75.66 -11.07 105.72
C ALA A 385 -76.30 -11.04 104.31
N LYS A 386 -77.50 -10.47 104.14
CA LYS A 386 -78.23 -10.49 102.85
C LYS A 386 -78.27 -9.18 102.06
N LEU A 387 -77.67 -8.09 102.56
CA LEU A 387 -77.71 -6.79 101.88
C LEU A 387 -76.39 -6.39 101.19
N LEU A 388 -75.24 -6.96 101.56
CA LEU A 388 -73.95 -6.58 100.97
C LEU A 388 -73.58 -7.35 99.68
N SER A 389 -74.12 -8.56 99.46
CA SER A 389 -73.79 -9.34 98.24
C SER A 389 -74.56 -8.90 96.98
N ALA A 390 -75.60 -8.07 97.13
CA ALA A 390 -76.39 -7.55 96.01
C ALA A 390 -75.78 -6.26 95.40
N GLU A 391 -75.02 -5.49 96.18
CA GLU A 391 -74.35 -4.26 95.71
C GLU A 391 -73.00 -4.58 95.02
N GLU A 392 -72.29 -5.60 95.47
CA GLU A 392 -71.04 -6.07 94.84
C GLU A 392 -71.26 -6.69 93.46
N SER A 393 -72.39 -7.38 93.25
CA SER A 393 -72.75 -7.95 91.94
C SER A 393 -73.18 -6.88 90.92
N ARG A 394 -73.71 -5.74 91.39
CA ARG A 394 -74.07 -4.60 90.52
C ARG A 394 -72.82 -3.82 90.07
N GLN A 395 -71.86 -3.59 90.95
CA GLN A 395 -70.60 -2.91 90.60
C GLN A 395 -69.68 -3.78 89.73
N ALA A 396 -69.76 -5.11 89.85
CA ALA A 396 -69.07 -6.04 88.94
C ALA A 396 -69.67 -5.99 87.51
N ALA A 397 -70.99 -5.85 87.38
CA ALA A 397 -71.66 -5.75 86.07
C ALA A 397 -71.34 -4.44 85.33
N GLU A 398 -71.28 -3.29 86.03
CA GLU A 398 -70.93 -1.99 85.46
C GLU A 398 -69.46 -1.93 84.96
N ARG A 399 -68.54 -2.66 85.60
CA ARG A 399 -67.14 -2.80 85.14
C ARG A 399 -67.02 -3.70 83.91
N TYR A 400 -67.83 -4.76 83.82
CA TYR A 400 -67.87 -5.62 82.64
C TYR A 400 -68.39 -4.89 81.40
N THR A 401 -69.36 -3.97 81.54
CA THR A 401 -69.85 -3.15 80.42
C THR A 401 -68.80 -2.15 79.92
N ALA A 402 -68.02 -1.52 80.80
CA ALA A 402 -66.96 -0.59 80.40
C ALA A 402 -65.82 -1.30 79.63
N VAL A 403 -65.42 -2.50 80.07
CA VAL A 403 -64.39 -3.31 79.38
C VAL A 403 -64.87 -3.79 78.00
N LEU A 404 -66.17 -4.09 77.85
CA LEU A 404 -66.75 -4.46 76.55
C LEU A 404 -66.83 -3.25 75.60
N GLU A 405 -67.09 -2.05 76.12
CA GLU A 405 -67.09 -0.81 75.32
C GLU A 405 -65.68 -0.43 74.85
N GLU A 406 -64.64 -0.60 75.69
CA GLU A 406 -63.25 -0.40 75.29
C GLU A 406 -62.79 -1.43 74.26
N ARG A 407 -63.16 -2.71 74.41
CA ARG A 407 -62.91 -3.74 73.38
C ARG A 407 -63.63 -3.45 72.06
N LEU A 408 -64.84 -2.88 72.11
CA LEU A 408 -65.56 -2.47 70.91
C LEU A 408 -64.87 -1.29 70.20
N ARG A 409 -64.31 -0.33 70.95
CA ARG A 409 -63.51 0.77 70.36
C ARG A 409 -62.20 0.28 69.76
N ALA A 410 -61.45 -0.56 70.48
CA ALA A 410 -60.21 -1.16 69.98
C ALA A 410 -60.44 -1.95 68.67
N THR A 411 -61.49 -2.76 68.60
CA THR A 411 -61.86 -3.50 67.38
C THR A 411 -62.31 -2.58 66.23
N GLN A 412 -62.94 -1.43 66.53
CA GLN A 412 -63.29 -0.42 65.51
C GLN A 412 -62.04 0.32 64.98
N GLU A 413 -61.06 0.62 65.84
CA GLU A 413 -59.76 1.17 65.44
C GLU A 413 -58.98 0.18 64.56
N GLU A 414 -58.93 -1.10 64.94
CA GLU A 414 -58.30 -2.17 64.17
C GLU A 414 -58.92 -2.34 62.78
N VAL A 415 -60.26 -2.30 62.68
CA VAL A 415 -60.97 -2.34 61.40
C VAL A 415 -60.64 -1.11 60.54
N ARG A 416 -60.47 0.07 61.13
CA ARG A 416 -60.04 1.28 60.40
C ARG A 416 -58.62 1.18 59.88
N VAL A 417 -57.70 0.59 60.66
CA VAL A 417 -56.31 0.34 60.22
C VAL A 417 -56.31 -0.68 59.08
N ALA A 418 -57.02 -1.79 59.23
CA ALA A 418 -57.16 -2.82 58.19
C ALA A 418 -57.79 -2.26 56.89
N GLN A 419 -58.73 -1.32 56.99
CA GLN A 419 -59.29 -0.63 55.82
C GLN A 419 -58.28 0.30 55.13
N LYS A 420 -57.42 1.00 55.88
CA LYS A 420 -56.32 1.80 55.30
C LYS A 420 -55.28 0.91 54.62
N ASP A 421 -54.94 -0.23 55.22
CA ASP A 421 -54.02 -1.20 54.65
C ASP A 421 -54.59 -1.85 53.38
N ALA A 422 -55.89 -2.18 53.38
CA ALA A 422 -56.58 -2.67 52.18
C ALA A 422 -56.61 -1.63 51.05
N ALA A 423 -56.76 -0.34 51.37
CA ALA A 423 -56.68 0.74 50.39
C ALA A 423 -55.26 0.95 49.85
N ALA A 424 -54.23 0.80 50.68
CA ALA A 424 -52.83 0.86 50.27
C ALA A 424 -52.45 -0.32 49.34
N LEU A 425 -52.90 -1.54 49.66
CA LEU A 425 -52.69 -2.72 48.83
C LEU A 425 -53.40 -2.62 47.47
N ARG A 426 -54.61 -2.02 47.40
CA ARG A 426 -55.30 -1.76 46.13
C ARG A 426 -54.50 -0.81 45.23
N ARG A 427 -53.93 0.27 45.79
CA ARG A 427 -53.07 1.20 45.05
C ARG A 427 -51.80 0.52 44.54
N GLN A 428 -51.19 -0.37 45.33
CA GLN A 428 -50.04 -1.16 44.87
C GLN A 428 -50.41 -2.11 43.72
N VAL A 429 -51.57 -2.76 43.78
CA VAL A 429 -52.05 -3.62 42.68
C VAL A 429 -52.31 -2.81 41.41
N GLU A 430 -52.84 -1.59 41.51
CA GLU A 430 -53.02 -0.68 40.38
C GLU A 430 -51.67 -0.21 39.79
N GLN A 431 -50.69 0.08 40.65
CA GLN A 431 -49.32 0.39 40.21
C GLN A 431 -48.68 -0.79 39.49
N HIS A 432 -48.79 -2.01 40.01
CA HIS A 432 -48.28 -3.21 39.34
C HIS A 432 -48.95 -3.46 37.99
N ARG A 433 -50.27 -3.24 37.87
CA ARG A 433 -50.98 -3.31 36.57
C ARG A 433 -50.49 -2.27 35.57
N SER A 434 -50.14 -1.07 36.02
CA SER A 434 -49.57 -0.04 35.13
C SER A 434 -48.16 -0.41 34.65
N VAL A 435 -47.34 -1.01 35.51
CA VAL A 435 -46.00 -1.50 35.15
C VAL A 435 -46.09 -2.68 34.19
N ASP A 436 -47.01 -3.62 34.41
CA ASP A 436 -47.25 -4.75 33.50
C ASP A 436 -47.70 -4.28 32.11
N ALA A 437 -48.55 -3.25 32.03
CA ALA A 437 -48.96 -2.66 30.76
C ALA A 437 -47.79 -2.01 30.00
N VAL A 438 -46.89 -1.33 30.72
CA VAL A 438 -45.66 -0.75 30.14
C VAL A 438 -44.71 -1.86 29.67
N LEU A 439 -44.53 -2.93 30.45
CA LEU A 439 -43.72 -4.09 30.07
C LEU A 439 -44.26 -4.80 28.82
N GLN A 440 -45.58 -4.93 28.70
CA GLN A 440 -46.19 -5.50 27.49
C GLN A 440 -45.98 -4.60 26.27
N ALA A 441 -46.05 -3.28 26.43
CA ALA A 441 -45.78 -2.33 25.36
C ALA A 441 -44.30 -2.36 24.91
N THR A 442 -43.35 -2.43 25.85
CA THR A 442 -41.92 -2.52 25.51
C THR A 442 -41.56 -3.87 24.87
N GLN A 443 -42.19 -4.97 25.28
CA GLN A 443 -42.05 -6.28 24.61
C GLN A 443 -42.59 -6.26 23.18
N GLN A 444 -43.67 -5.53 22.91
CA GLN A 444 -44.19 -5.37 21.54
C GLN A 444 -43.24 -4.55 20.67
N GLN A 445 -42.69 -3.44 21.22
CA GLN A 445 -41.68 -2.64 20.52
C GLN A 445 -40.41 -3.45 20.21
N LEU A 446 -39.94 -4.29 21.14
CA LEU A 446 -38.80 -5.18 20.90
C LEU A 446 -39.07 -6.14 19.73
N ARG A 447 -40.25 -6.77 19.68
CA ARG A 447 -40.64 -7.65 18.56
C ARG A 447 -40.73 -6.91 17.22
N GLU A 448 -41.13 -5.64 17.23
CA GLU A 448 -41.13 -4.81 16.03
C GLU A 448 -39.70 -4.48 15.58
N THR A 449 -38.80 -4.15 16.52
CA THR A 449 -37.38 -3.92 16.20
C THR A 449 -36.68 -5.18 15.69
N GLU A 450 -37.01 -6.36 16.22
CA GLU A 450 -36.51 -7.65 15.73
C GLU A 450 -36.97 -7.92 14.29
N LYS A 451 -38.24 -7.61 13.97
CA LYS A 451 -38.75 -7.70 12.58
C LYS A 451 -38.04 -6.71 11.65
N HIS A 452 -37.78 -5.49 12.12
CA HIS A 452 -37.02 -4.52 11.33
C HIS A 452 -35.58 -4.98 11.10
N ALA A 453 -34.91 -5.52 12.11
CA ALA A 453 -33.57 -6.09 11.98
C ALA A 453 -33.54 -7.26 10.98
N PHE A 454 -34.54 -8.14 11.02
CA PHE A 454 -34.69 -9.23 10.06
C PHE A 454 -34.88 -8.71 8.62
N ASN A 455 -35.75 -7.71 8.42
CA ASN A 455 -35.95 -7.09 7.11
C ASN A 455 -34.70 -6.37 6.58
N PHE A 456 -33.90 -5.76 7.47
CA PHE A 456 -32.60 -5.19 7.08
C PHE A 456 -31.59 -6.26 6.66
N GLN A 457 -31.61 -7.41 7.31
CA GLN A 457 -30.76 -8.54 6.95
C GLN A 457 -31.14 -9.10 5.57
N GLU A 458 -32.43 -9.30 5.28
CA GLU A 458 -32.90 -9.70 3.96
C GLU A 458 -32.55 -8.67 2.87
N ALA A 459 -32.67 -7.37 3.16
CA ALA A 459 -32.28 -6.31 2.24
C ALA A 459 -30.76 -6.30 1.98
N LEU A 460 -29.94 -6.54 3.02
CA LEU A 460 -28.49 -6.66 2.88
C LEU A 460 -28.09 -7.87 2.04
N ASP A 461 -28.75 -9.01 2.25
CA ASP A 461 -28.46 -10.23 1.49
C ASP A 461 -28.90 -10.09 0.02
N ALA A 462 -30.04 -9.43 -0.25
CA ALA A 462 -30.43 -9.06 -1.62
C ALA A 462 -29.40 -8.13 -2.30
N LEU A 463 -28.89 -7.13 -1.56
CA LEU A 463 -27.87 -6.20 -2.07
C LEU A 463 -26.53 -6.90 -2.35
N LYS A 464 -26.15 -7.90 -1.54
CA LYS A 464 -24.96 -8.73 -1.79
C LYS A 464 -25.13 -9.58 -3.06
N GLU A 465 -26.30 -10.18 -3.26
CA GLU A 465 -26.61 -10.96 -4.47
C GLU A 465 -26.59 -10.06 -5.72
N GLU A 466 -27.15 -8.85 -5.65
CA GLU A 466 -27.05 -7.87 -6.75
C GLU A 466 -25.61 -7.48 -7.06
N HIS A 467 -24.78 -7.21 -6.04
CA HIS A 467 -23.36 -6.91 -6.25
C HIS A 467 -22.58 -8.10 -6.81
N TRP A 468 -22.89 -9.33 -6.38
CA TRP A 468 -22.27 -10.54 -6.92
C TRP A 468 -22.65 -10.75 -8.39
N ALA A 469 -23.91 -10.51 -8.76
CA ALA A 469 -24.37 -10.57 -10.13
C ALA A 469 -23.67 -9.51 -11.01
N GLN A 470 -23.54 -8.27 -10.52
CA GLN A 470 -22.81 -7.20 -11.23
C GLN A 470 -21.33 -7.56 -11.43
N LEU A 471 -20.68 -8.10 -10.40
CA LEU A 471 -19.28 -8.52 -10.48
C LEU A 471 -19.09 -9.66 -11.48
N GLN A 472 -20.02 -10.61 -11.56
CA GLN A 472 -19.98 -11.67 -12.57
C GLN A 472 -20.14 -11.13 -13.99
N VAL A 473 -21.11 -10.22 -14.21
CA VAL A 473 -21.30 -9.60 -15.53
C VAL A 473 -20.05 -8.85 -15.99
N GLU A 474 -19.40 -8.10 -15.09
CA GLU A 474 -18.13 -7.41 -15.43
C GLU A 474 -16.97 -8.38 -15.67
N ARG A 475 -16.89 -9.48 -14.92
CA ARG A 475 -15.89 -10.54 -15.17
C ARG A 475 -16.10 -11.21 -16.53
N ASP A 476 -17.34 -11.53 -16.87
CA ASP A 476 -17.69 -12.13 -18.17
C ASP A 476 -17.40 -11.16 -19.31
N ARG A 477 -17.67 -9.86 -19.11
CA ARG A 477 -17.32 -8.80 -20.06
C ARG A 477 -15.82 -8.71 -20.28
N HIS A 478 -15.03 -8.67 -19.21
CA HIS A 478 -13.57 -8.63 -19.33
C HIS A 478 -13.00 -9.91 -19.94
N ALA A 479 -13.57 -11.08 -19.64
CA ALA A 479 -13.19 -12.33 -20.28
C ALA A 479 -13.47 -12.31 -21.79
N ALA A 480 -14.62 -11.78 -22.21
CA ALA A 480 -14.95 -11.61 -23.63
C ALA A 480 -14.05 -10.58 -24.33
N GLU A 481 -13.71 -9.47 -23.67
CA GLU A 481 -12.77 -8.47 -24.18
C GLU A 481 -11.36 -9.07 -24.36
N LEU A 482 -10.88 -9.85 -23.38
CA LEU A 482 -9.61 -10.56 -23.48
C LEU A 482 -9.62 -11.59 -24.61
N ALA A 483 -10.70 -12.36 -24.77
CA ALA A 483 -10.83 -13.32 -25.87
C ALA A 483 -10.80 -12.63 -27.25
N ALA A 484 -11.52 -11.52 -27.40
CA ALA A 484 -11.51 -10.73 -28.63
C ALA A 484 -10.12 -10.13 -28.93
N LEU A 485 -9.39 -9.68 -27.91
CA LEU A 485 -8.02 -9.19 -28.06
C LEU A 485 -7.04 -10.31 -28.43
N THR A 486 -7.21 -11.52 -27.90
CA THR A 486 -6.40 -12.68 -28.28
C THR A 486 -6.65 -13.08 -29.74
N GLU A 487 -7.92 -13.14 -30.16
CA GLU A 487 -8.28 -13.43 -31.56
C GLU A 487 -7.71 -12.37 -32.51
N ALA A 488 -7.86 -11.08 -32.19
CA ALA A 488 -7.31 -10.01 -33.01
C ALA A 488 -5.77 -10.05 -33.10
N ASN A 489 -5.09 -10.43 -32.02
CA ASN A 489 -3.63 -10.60 -32.04
C ASN A 489 -3.20 -11.82 -32.87
N GLU A 490 -3.92 -12.94 -32.79
CA GLU A 490 -3.66 -14.12 -33.62
C GLU A 490 -3.85 -13.80 -35.11
N GLU A 491 -4.92 -13.08 -35.47
CA GLU A 491 -5.14 -12.60 -36.83
C GLU A 491 -4.01 -11.67 -37.31
N ALA A 492 -3.58 -10.72 -36.47
CA ALA A 492 -2.48 -9.83 -36.80
C ALA A 492 -1.16 -10.58 -37.02
N LEU A 493 -0.86 -11.59 -36.19
CA LEU A 493 0.31 -12.44 -36.33
C LEU A 493 0.23 -13.29 -37.61
N GLN A 494 -0.95 -13.82 -37.96
CA GLN A 494 -1.15 -14.56 -39.20
C GLN A 494 -0.94 -13.67 -40.43
N ILE A 495 -1.46 -12.43 -40.41
CA ILE A 495 -1.24 -11.44 -41.48
C ILE A 495 0.25 -11.11 -41.61
N GLN A 496 0.96 -10.87 -40.51
CA GLN A 496 2.40 -10.61 -40.54
C GLN A 496 3.19 -11.82 -41.06
N ALA A 497 2.84 -13.03 -40.65
CA ALA A 497 3.46 -14.26 -41.15
C ALA A 497 3.22 -14.45 -42.66
N ALA A 498 2.01 -14.15 -43.16
CA ALA A 498 1.70 -14.19 -44.58
C ALA A 498 2.51 -13.16 -45.38
N GLN A 499 2.65 -11.93 -44.87
CA GLN A 499 3.48 -10.90 -45.49
C GLN A 499 4.97 -11.28 -45.52
N ALA A 500 5.49 -11.88 -44.44
CA ALA A 500 6.86 -12.36 -44.40
C ALA A 500 7.11 -13.47 -45.43
N ARG A 501 6.17 -14.43 -45.57
CA ARG A 501 6.24 -15.49 -46.60
C ARG A 501 6.20 -14.92 -48.01
N ALA A 502 5.34 -13.93 -48.28
CA ALA A 502 5.28 -13.28 -49.59
C ALA A 502 6.60 -12.56 -49.95
N ARG A 503 7.21 -11.86 -48.99
CA ARG A 503 8.53 -11.23 -49.18
C ARG A 503 9.63 -12.25 -49.44
N ALA A 504 9.59 -13.39 -48.76
CA ALA A 504 10.53 -14.50 -48.99
C ALA A 504 10.38 -15.06 -50.42
N SER A 505 9.15 -15.35 -50.86
CA SER A 505 8.91 -15.85 -52.23
C SER A 505 9.34 -14.84 -53.30
N GLU A 506 9.11 -13.55 -53.10
CA GLU A 506 9.59 -12.52 -54.03
C GLU A 506 11.13 -12.44 -54.08
N ALA A 507 11.80 -12.63 -52.95
CA ALA A 507 13.27 -12.67 -52.90
C ALA A 507 13.83 -13.89 -53.62
N GLU A 508 13.22 -15.06 -53.43
CA GLU A 508 13.55 -16.29 -54.16
C GLU A 508 13.35 -16.11 -55.67
N GLU A 509 12.24 -15.52 -56.12
CA GLU A 509 12.02 -15.22 -57.53
C GLU A 509 13.06 -14.25 -58.10
N ARG A 510 13.44 -13.21 -57.35
CA ARG A 510 14.49 -12.26 -57.78
C ARG A 510 15.84 -12.96 -57.91
N MET A 511 16.19 -13.81 -56.95
CA MET A 511 17.41 -14.61 -56.99
C MET A 511 17.41 -15.56 -58.19
N GLN A 512 16.29 -16.25 -58.45
CA GLN A 512 16.17 -17.15 -59.58
C GLN A 512 16.32 -16.41 -60.93
N ARG A 513 15.69 -15.23 -61.06
CA ARG A 513 15.85 -14.39 -62.26
C ARG A 513 17.29 -13.94 -62.46
N ALA A 514 18.01 -13.61 -61.37
CA ALA A 514 19.42 -13.23 -61.44
C ALA A 514 20.30 -14.41 -61.88
N LEU A 515 20.03 -15.62 -61.37
CA LEU A 515 20.73 -16.84 -61.80
C LEU A 515 20.46 -17.15 -63.28
N ASP A 516 19.22 -17.04 -63.74
CA ASP A 516 18.86 -17.26 -65.14
C ASP A 516 19.50 -16.22 -66.06
N ALA A 517 19.58 -14.95 -65.64
CA ALA A 517 20.28 -13.89 -66.37
C ALA A 517 21.78 -14.18 -66.48
N ALA A 518 22.43 -14.54 -65.37
CA ALA A 518 23.85 -14.91 -65.36
C ALA A 518 24.13 -16.16 -66.22
N ALA A 519 23.22 -17.13 -66.25
CA ALA A 519 23.33 -18.29 -67.13
C ALA A 519 23.25 -17.90 -68.61
N ARG A 520 22.33 -17.01 -68.98
CA ARG A 520 22.23 -16.49 -70.36
C ARG A 520 23.46 -15.69 -70.78
N GLU A 521 24.00 -14.86 -69.88
CA GLU A 521 25.24 -14.13 -70.12
C GLU A 521 26.42 -15.08 -70.32
N LYS A 522 26.52 -16.12 -69.48
CA LYS A 522 27.53 -17.17 -69.65
C LYS A 522 27.41 -17.87 -71.01
N GLU A 523 26.19 -18.23 -71.44
CA GLU A 523 25.98 -18.83 -72.76
C GLU A 523 26.33 -17.86 -73.89
N ALA A 524 26.02 -16.58 -73.77
CA ALA A 524 26.39 -15.56 -74.75
C ALA A 524 27.91 -15.44 -74.88
N LEU A 525 28.62 -15.33 -73.74
CA LEU A 525 30.08 -15.31 -73.70
C LEU A 525 30.69 -16.59 -74.27
N GLN A 526 30.09 -17.75 -74.03
CA GLN A 526 30.55 -19.01 -74.63
C GLN A 526 30.38 -19.02 -76.16
N ARG A 527 29.27 -18.50 -76.69
CA ARG A 527 29.07 -18.36 -78.15
C ARG A 527 30.07 -17.38 -78.75
N GLU A 528 30.33 -16.26 -78.08
CA GLU A 528 31.35 -15.30 -78.49
C GLU A 528 32.73 -15.94 -78.51
N LEU A 529 33.14 -16.65 -77.45
CA LEU A 529 34.41 -17.39 -77.41
C LEU A 529 34.52 -18.42 -78.53
N GLN A 530 33.44 -19.15 -78.85
CA GLN A 530 33.42 -20.09 -79.97
C GLN A 530 33.59 -19.37 -81.32
N SER A 531 32.96 -18.20 -81.50
CA SER A 531 33.12 -17.39 -82.71
C SER A 531 34.57 -16.90 -82.86
N TRP A 532 35.18 -16.39 -81.80
CA TRP A 532 36.59 -15.98 -81.78
C TRP A 532 37.52 -17.15 -82.07
N THR A 533 37.22 -18.33 -81.53
CA THR A 533 38.02 -19.54 -81.79
C THR A 533 37.93 -19.95 -83.26
N ALA A 534 36.73 -19.90 -83.85
CA ALA A 534 36.52 -20.19 -85.26
C ALA A 534 37.23 -19.17 -86.17
N GLU A 535 37.21 -17.88 -85.82
CA GLU A 535 37.95 -16.83 -86.53
C GLU A 535 39.46 -17.06 -86.46
N VAL A 536 40.00 -17.42 -85.29
CA VAL A 536 41.42 -17.74 -85.12
C VAL A 536 41.81 -18.96 -85.95
N ASP A 537 41.00 -20.00 -85.99
CA ASP A 537 41.28 -21.19 -86.79
C ASP A 537 41.15 -20.92 -88.30
N ALA A 538 40.20 -20.07 -88.71
CA ALA A 538 40.12 -19.57 -90.08
C ALA A 538 41.41 -18.81 -90.46
N LEU A 539 41.87 -17.88 -89.63
CA LEU A 539 43.11 -17.13 -89.84
C LEU A 539 44.34 -18.03 -89.87
N LYS A 540 44.43 -19.06 -89.00
CA LYS A 540 45.49 -20.08 -89.08
C LYS A 540 45.45 -20.85 -90.40
N SER A 541 44.26 -21.21 -90.87
CA SER A 541 44.10 -21.91 -92.15
C SER A 541 44.51 -21.03 -93.34
N GLU A 542 44.20 -19.73 -93.30
CA GLU A 542 44.62 -18.76 -94.29
C GLU A 542 46.13 -18.53 -94.26
N LEU A 543 46.73 -18.49 -93.07
CA LEU A 543 48.19 -18.44 -92.91
C LEU A 543 48.86 -19.69 -93.47
N ALA A 544 48.30 -20.87 -93.21
CA ALA A 544 48.79 -22.14 -93.76
C ALA A 544 48.69 -22.18 -95.30
N ARG A 545 47.55 -21.74 -95.86
CA ARG A 545 47.39 -21.58 -97.32
C ARG A 545 48.36 -20.54 -97.89
N GLY A 546 48.61 -19.45 -97.17
CA GLY A 546 49.59 -18.43 -97.52
C GLY A 546 51.01 -18.98 -97.56
N ARG A 547 51.40 -19.79 -96.57
CA ARG A 547 52.69 -20.49 -96.52
C ARG A 547 52.83 -21.49 -97.67
N GLN A 548 51.80 -22.30 -97.93
CA GLN A 548 51.79 -23.23 -99.06
C GLN A 548 51.92 -22.51 -100.41
N ARG A 549 51.25 -21.36 -100.60
CA ARG A 549 51.41 -20.54 -101.81
C ARG A 549 52.83 -19.98 -101.93
N ALA A 550 53.43 -19.54 -100.83
CA ALA A 550 54.81 -19.06 -100.80
C ALA A 550 55.83 -20.18 -101.10
N GLU A 551 55.58 -21.40 -100.61
CA GLU A 551 56.40 -22.58 -100.93
C GLU A 551 56.22 -23.02 -102.39
N ALA A 552 54.99 -22.97 -102.92
CA ALA A 552 54.72 -23.21 -104.34
C ALA A 552 55.41 -22.16 -105.22
N GLU A 553 55.44 -20.90 -104.80
CA GLU A 553 56.15 -19.84 -105.50
C GLU A 553 57.67 -20.03 -105.41
N LYS A 554 58.20 -20.43 -104.24
CA LYS A 554 59.62 -20.73 -104.05
C LYS A 554 60.07 -21.90 -104.93
N THR A 555 59.30 -22.98 -104.95
CA THR A 555 59.58 -24.14 -105.81
C THR A 555 59.43 -23.80 -107.30
N ALA A 556 58.46 -22.97 -107.69
CA ALA A 556 58.36 -22.45 -109.05
C ALA A 556 59.58 -21.60 -109.44
N ARG A 557 60.09 -20.76 -108.53
CA ARG A 557 61.33 -19.99 -108.71
C ARG A 557 62.55 -20.91 -108.83
N GLU A 558 62.65 -21.94 -108.01
CA GLU A 558 63.75 -22.93 -108.08
C GLU A 558 63.73 -23.72 -109.40
N VAL A 559 62.55 -24.08 -109.91
CA VAL A 559 62.39 -24.73 -111.23
C VAL A 559 62.80 -23.79 -112.38
N LEU A 560 62.41 -22.51 -112.31
CA LEU A 560 62.82 -21.51 -113.31
C LEU A 560 64.33 -21.23 -113.25
N GLU A 561 64.93 -21.22 -112.05
CA GLU A 561 66.38 -21.11 -111.88
C GLU A 561 67.11 -22.33 -112.44
N GLN A 562 66.60 -23.54 -112.22
CA GLN A 562 67.15 -24.77 -112.81
C GLN A 562 67.01 -24.80 -114.33
N GLN A 563 65.88 -24.34 -114.89
CA GLN A 563 65.73 -24.13 -116.34
C GLN A 563 66.78 -23.15 -116.85
N SER A 564 66.98 -21.99 -116.20
CA SER A 564 67.99 -21.01 -116.61
C SER A 564 69.43 -21.56 -116.55
N ARG A 565 69.73 -22.42 -115.57
CA ARG A 565 71.04 -23.09 -115.45
C ARG A 565 71.24 -24.18 -116.50
N SER A 566 70.18 -24.90 -116.87
CA SER A 566 70.21 -25.91 -117.93
C SER A 566 70.31 -25.28 -119.33
N GLU A 567 69.63 -24.15 -119.57
CA GLU A 567 69.76 -23.36 -120.80
C GLU A 567 71.15 -22.73 -120.92
N ALA A 568 71.72 -22.23 -119.81
CA ALA A 568 73.09 -21.73 -119.75
C ALA A 568 74.17 -22.82 -119.90
N SER A 569 73.83 -24.10 -119.70
CA SER A 569 74.70 -25.26 -119.91
C SER A 569 74.65 -25.74 -121.37
N VAL A 570 73.48 -25.69 -122.01
CA VAL A 570 73.30 -25.94 -123.45
C VAL A 570 73.96 -24.84 -124.30
N MET A 571 73.86 -23.58 -123.88
CA MET A 571 74.57 -22.48 -124.56
C MET A 571 76.09 -22.55 -124.39
N ARG A 572 76.59 -23.07 -123.25
CA ARG A 572 78.04 -23.29 -123.07
C ARG A 572 78.57 -24.49 -123.85
N SER A 573 77.76 -25.52 -124.09
CA SER A 573 78.14 -26.69 -124.90
C SER A 573 77.98 -26.51 -126.42
N MET A 574 77.24 -25.50 -126.89
CA MET A 574 77.23 -25.09 -128.30
C MET A 574 78.36 -24.12 -128.68
N VAL A 575 78.94 -23.39 -127.71
CA VAL A 575 79.97 -22.36 -127.95
C VAL A 575 81.38 -22.94 -128.07
N GLU A 576 81.62 -24.19 -127.66
CA GLU A 576 82.95 -24.85 -127.77
C GLU A 576 83.12 -25.72 -129.04
N ARG A 577 82.15 -25.75 -129.96
CA ARG A 577 82.24 -26.48 -131.23
C ARG A 577 81.77 -25.66 -132.44
N SER A 578 82.54 -24.63 -132.79
CA SER A 578 82.79 -24.23 -134.19
C SER A 578 83.57 -22.91 -134.23
N PHE A 579 84.87 -22.99 -134.45
CA PHE A 579 85.64 -21.89 -135.03
C PHE A 579 85.56 -22.00 -136.57
N ASP A 580 85.47 -20.83 -137.19
CA ASP A 580 85.67 -20.51 -138.61
C ASP A 580 84.61 -20.97 -139.62
N ASP A 581 83.64 -20.09 -139.93
CA ASP A 581 83.60 -19.51 -141.29
C ASP A 581 82.75 -18.21 -141.40
N ALA A 582 83.08 -17.46 -142.44
CA ALA A 582 82.81 -16.05 -142.75
C ALA A 582 81.40 -15.41 -142.54
N ARG A 583 81.39 -14.31 -141.77
CA ARG A 583 81.02 -12.93 -142.18
C ARG A 583 79.82 -12.71 -143.14
N LEU A 584 78.70 -12.21 -142.58
CA LEU A 584 78.10 -10.86 -142.74
C LEU A 584 76.56 -10.84 -142.87
N GLY A 585 75.91 -10.28 -141.84
CA GLY A 585 74.68 -9.45 -141.85
C GLY A 585 73.36 -10.10 -142.31
N PRO A 586 72.19 -9.91 -141.64
CA PRO A 586 71.74 -8.72 -140.89
C PRO A 586 70.89 -9.07 -139.64
N GLN A 587 71.43 -9.04 -138.41
CA GLN A 587 70.64 -9.36 -137.19
C GLN A 587 70.67 -8.27 -136.10
N VAL A 588 71.34 -7.15 -136.34
CA VAL A 588 71.44 -6.04 -135.35
C VAL A 588 70.16 -5.18 -135.32
N ALA A 589 69.41 -5.09 -136.43
CA ALA A 589 68.15 -4.33 -136.49
C ALA A 589 66.97 -5.03 -135.77
N GLN A 590 66.92 -6.36 -135.76
CA GLN A 590 65.87 -7.12 -135.05
C GLN A 590 66.09 -7.15 -133.53
N LEU A 591 67.35 -7.10 -133.07
CA LEU A 591 67.66 -6.99 -131.64
C LEU A 591 67.36 -5.59 -131.08
N GLN A 592 67.58 -4.51 -131.85
CA GLN A 592 67.16 -3.17 -131.44
C GLN A 592 65.63 -2.98 -131.43
N ALA A 593 64.88 -3.63 -132.33
CA ALA A 593 63.42 -3.62 -132.31
C ALA A 593 62.84 -4.38 -131.10
N ARG A 594 63.43 -5.54 -130.74
CA ARG A 594 63.05 -6.29 -129.54
C ARG A 594 63.40 -5.53 -128.25
N LEU A 595 64.53 -4.82 -128.20
CA LEU A 595 64.89 -3.99 -127.05
C LEU A 595 63.91 -2.81 -126.85
N ARG A 596 63.46 -2.15 -127.93
CA ARG A 596 62.45 -1.08 -127.85
C ARG A 596 61.08 -1.60 -127.43
N SER A 597 60.69 -2.79 -127.89
CA SER A 597 59.45 -3.46 -127.47
C SER A 597 59.46 -3.85 -125.98
N VAL A 598 60.59 -4.33 -125.47
CA VAL A 598 60.76 -4.64 -124.04
C VAL A 598 60.79 -3.35 -123.19
N GLN A 599 61.45 -2.30 -123.67
CA GLN A 599 61.44 -0.99 -122.99
C GLN A 599 60.03 -0.37 -122.94
N GLN A 600 59.23 -0.48 -124.02
CA GLN A 600 57.82 -0.05 -124.01
C GLN A 600 56.95 -0.88 -123.05
N ARG A 601 57.17 -2.20 -122.98
CA ARG A 601 56.47 -3.07 -122.02
C ARG A 601 56.82 -2.73 -120.56
N ASN A 602 58.08 -2.45 -120.27
CA ASN A 602 58.48 -2.00 -118.94
C ASN A 602 57.86 -0.65 -118.59
N HIS A 603 57.79 0.29 -119.53
CA HIS A 603 57.15 1.59 -119.25
C HIS A 603 55.64 1.47 -118.98
N LEU A 604 54.94 0.59 -119.70
CA LEU A 604 53.53 0.30 -119.44
C LEU A 604 53.32 -0.42 -118.10
N LEU A 605 54.22 -1.30 -117.70
CA LEU A 605 54.18 -1.95 -116.38
C LEU A 605 54.50 -0.97 -115.24
N GLU A 606 55.46 -0.07 -115.43
CA GLU A 606 55.77 0.98 -114.46
C GLU A 606 54.59 1.96 -114.30
N GLU A 607 53.92 2.33 -115.40
CA GLU A 607 52.69 3.13 -115.34
C GLU A 607 51.54 2.38 -114.66
N ALA A 608 51.35 1.08 -114.95
CA ALA A 608 50.34 0.27 -114.30
C ALA A 608 50.61 0.13 -112.78
N CYS A 609 51.87 -0.06 -112.39
CA CYS A 609 52.30 -0.09 -111.00
C CYS A 609 52.10 1.27 -110.31
N ARG A 610 52.40 2.40 -110.96
CA ARG A 610 52.11 3.74 -110.42
C ARG A 610 50.61 3.97 -110.24
N ARG A 611 49.79 3.57 -111.21
CA ARG A 611 48.32 3.69 -111.11
C ARG A 611 47.76 2.80 -109.99
N SER A 612 48.25 1.56 -109.87
CA SER A 612 47.89 0.65 -108.78
C SER A 612 48.30 1.20 -107.41
N ALA A 613 49.52 1.71 -107.28
CA ALA A 613 49.99 2.35 -106.05
C ALA A 613 49.16 3.61 -105.69
N GLY A 614 48.74 4.39 -106.70
CA GLY A 614 47.84 5.52 -106.52
C GLY A 614 46.46 5.12 -106.01
N VAL A 615 45.86 4.06 -106.57
CA VAL A 615 44.56 3.54 -106.10
C VAL A 615 44.67 2.98 -104.69
N ILE A 616 45.75 2.26 -104.36
CA ILE A 616 46.00 1.76 -103.00
C ILE A 616 46.15 2.92 -102.01
N ALA A 617 46.83 4.00 -102.38
CA ALA A 617 46.94 5.19 -101.54
C ALA A 617 45.57 5.86 -101.32
N GLN A 618 44.75 5.98 -102.37
CA GLN A 618 43.40 6.54 -102.28
C GLN A 618 42.46 5.69 -101.43
N LEU A 619 42.52 4.35 -101.54
CA LEU A 619 41.75 3.44 -100.70
C LEU A 619 42.18 3.49 -99.24
N ARG A 620 43.49 3.66 -98.96
CA ARG A 620 43.99 3.86 -97.60
C ARG A 620 43.52 5.18 -97.00
N GLU A 621 43.51 6.27 -97.76
CA GLU A 621 42.92 7.53 -97.30
C GLU A 621 41.40 7.43 -97.07
N ALA A 622 40.66 6.74 -97.95
CA ALA A 622 39.23 6.53 -97.79
C ALA A 622 38.91 5.72 -96.53
N LEU A 623 39.63 4.62 -96.30
CA LEU A 623 39.50 3.81 -95.08
C LEU A 623 39.83 4.63 -93.83
N HIS A 624 40.86 5.48 -93.89
CA HIS A 624 41.24 6.31 -92.75
C HIS A 624 40.17 7.38 -92.44
N ARG A 625 39.52 7.96 -93.47
CA ARG A 625 38.39 8.88 -93.30
C ARG A 625 37.18 8.18 -92.69
N GLU A 626 36.84 6.97 -93.13
CA GLU A 626 35.73 6.19 -92.56
C GLU A 626 35.96 5.81 -91.09
N GLN A 627 37.19 5.40 -90.72
CA GLN A 627 37.54 5.10 -89.33
C GLN A 627 37.44 6.33 -88.42
N MET A 628 37.78 7.53 -88.93
CA MET A 628 37.62 8.78 -88.17
C MET A 628 36.15 9.18 -88.01
N THR A 629 35.30 8.93 -89.01
CA THR A 629 33.84 9.13 -88.87
C THR A 629 33.19 8.14 -87.91
N LEU A 630 33.62 6.87 -87.89
CA LEU A 630 33.11 5.88 -86.94
C LEU A 630 33.53 6.19 -85.50
N ARG A 631 34.75 6.70 -85.27
CA ARG A 631 35.20 7.14 -83.94
C ARG A 631 34.44 8.37 -83.44
N THR A 632 34.09 9.30 -84.32
CA THR A 632 33.31 10.50 -83.94
C THR A 632 31.83 10.19 -83.71
N LEU A 633 31.27 9.16 -84.33
CA LEU A 633 29.91 8.67 -84.02
C LEU A 633 29.85 7.95 -82.67
N ARG A 634 30.82 7.06 -82.36
CA ARG A 634 30.86 6.37 -81.05
C ARG A 634 31.01 7.33 -79.86
N LEU A 635 31.79 8.40 -80.02
CA LEU A 635 31.94 9.43 -78.97
C LEU A 635 30.69 10.29 -78.77
N LYS A 636 29.75 10.33 -79.73
CA LYS A 636 28.46 11.03 -79.55
C LYS A 636 27.42 10.14 -78.85
N ASP A 637 27.44 8.83 -79.07
CA ASP A 637 26.48 7.91 -78.44
C ASP A 637 26.77 7.66 -76.95
N ASP A 638 28.03 7.74 -76.51
CA ASP A 638 28.40 7.62 -75.08
C ASP A 638 28.06 8.88 -74.24
N SER A 639 27.59 9.96 -74.87
CA SER A 639 27.21 11.21 -74.18
C SER A 639 25.70 11.37 -73.95
N LEU A 640 24.90 10.36 -74.30
CA LEU A 640 23.44 10.35 -74.12
C LEU A 640 22.97 9.01 -73.53
N SER A 641 23.22 8.79 -72.24
CA SER A 641 22.28 8.03 -71.40
C SER A 641 22.34 8.54 -69.96
N PRO A 642 21.19 8.88 -69.33
CA PRO A 642 21.11 9.36 -67.94
C PRO A 642 21.43 8.28 -66.91
#